data_AF-A0A2P6N2U1-F1
#
_entry.id   AF-A0A2P6N2U1-F1
#
_cell.length_a   1.000
_cell.length_b   1.000
_cell.length_c   1.000
_cell.angle_alpha   90.00
_cell.angle_beta   90.00
_cell.angle_gamma   90.00
#
_symmetry.space_group_name_H-M   'P 1'
#
loop_
_entity.id
_entity.type
_entity.pdbx_description
1 polymer ?
#
loop_
_entity_poly.entity_id
_entity_poly.type
_entity_poly.pdbx_seq_one_letter_code
_entity_poly.pdbx_strand_id
1 'polypeptide(L)'
;MVSALFLDKASASSFSEVDHLTSPQVIHGRPYCFEAQGEEHRGSDPRRSTVQPSVERTEHTLVCRRSVNDVTFELLYGKAMKGELLAWQEFTMEEHRQRSASMQNLRKRRITSPEIRKDTEPIDSERPSVHPLATSDTLESIAPISLPVGGRITEDHIKLLHLISLYTKKAITADEKDEWMRRLPLLVLIYEITIAGSFDYDYAPVSEPIGRRIMYMNISQEGRDDIDDLREEGLINGLKLSSNDYQSITAYQKGGELLRSILDTEEKLEWVKKIEETIRDPITGNLLVVHWTGDVFHIRGDSGYTRESSITTPEDVSYVSSPYLPKMLRYDNDTAMTSNSHRLSEIAGCTSTIIDQELNEVIVLSDVKVMVCEWIPFGSNHIVAMNDKLGSTERVQGGLFTALVDDQPAGTKFAMEPGLTSVQILEFDYSMFLNFEADINFPEEEGVKQIEQFGVHVRDDGSVCYGLTIDGIMDRDKDRVSLDHLSRLLADVHQDSSTILESLLTSYQRRLIETLLGEDVNNRSKFNVIIAKKITPRMSCALYMDKEEHENELKQVIGDTHASYDINDTLLITAKNGIVIVTEDETPFENIILFYMSLMGRRIILDHFFARVFSLYEMLKETRTLILNHEKSPNSFQNIRTGVSEVSKQAILLQELLGYLTESFDEIQVPQSEEGTISHKYMTTLRVEKITRDLKRRTRDLKKNIHGIQNELGAQREMSDVIKEVNMLRLQEAMYANTKNLENVIRSNERASSSLEILQLVLSGTLAFEILDRLTGEWSVLDTWWGDQYIKQPLIEKPGAWFVINLLLWFCVAYGLKHLMEALTQRSTHVLIVRVKANVPINLSCLYQYLSTKMLQEEEVGVEDKMVIKKVSWSEEDENKWNGGTPMIELSFDEKHCYLLGFFIQVDKVNKNVNEGTIKEKMWKELTDAGVVDLTDVT
;
A
#
# COMPACT_ATOMS: atom_id res chain seq x y z
N MET A 1 7.62 -44.25 -45.21
CA MET A 1 8.91 -44.15 -45.92
C MET A 1 9.68 -43.02 -45.24
N VAL A 2 10.82 -43.17 -44.56
CA VAL A 2 11.96 -44.12 -44.73
C VAL A 2 12.66 -43.88 -46.07
N SER A 3 13.91 -43.39 -46.19
CA SER A 3 14.90 -42.76 -45.26
C SER A 3 15.86 -41.88 -46.14
N ALA A 4 17.04 -41.35 -45.77
CA ALA A 4 17.92 -41.50 -44.60
C ALA A 4 19.02 -40.41 -44.52
N LEU A 5 19.37 -39.95 -43.30
CA LEU A 5 20.74 -39.58 -42.85
C LEU A 5 21.45 -38.37 -43.55
N PHE A 6 22.56 -37.78 -43.06
CA PHE A 6 23.32 -37.87 -41.80
C PHE A 6 24.07 -36.53 -41.58
N LEU A 7 24.11 -35.99 -40.36
CA LEU A 7 25.28 -35.34 -39.75
C LEU A 7 25.00 -35.09 -38.25
N ASP A 8 26.06 -35.13 -37.43
CA ASP A 8 25.96 -35.52 -36.01
C ASP A 8 27.15 -34.98 -35.19
N LYS A 9 27.02 -35.07 -33.86
CA LYS A 9 28.04 -35.05 -32.78
C LYS A 9 28.32 -33.76 -32.02
N ALA A 10 27.91 -33.84 -30.75
CA ALA A 10 28.34 -33.00 -29.64
C ALA A 10 29.70 -33.43 -29.05
N SER A 11 30.32 -32.50 -28.32
CA SER A 11 31.13 -32.72 -27.11
C SER A 11 31.03 -31.44 -26.27
N ALA A 12 30.82 -31.44 -24.94
CA ALA A 12 31.39 -32.24 -23.84
C ALA A 12 32.84 -31.84 -23.50
N SER A 13 33.02 -31.18 -22.35
CA SER A 13 34.32 -30.87 -21.76
C SER A 13 34.25 -30.91 -20.22
N SER A 14 35.22 -31.58 -19.60
CA SER A 14 35.33 -31.72 -18.14
C SER A 14 36.76 -32.07 -17.75
N PHE A 15 37.34 -31.32 -16.79
CA PHE A 15 38.50 -31.64 -15.94
C PHE A 15 39.80 -32.22 -16.55
N SER A 16 40.90 -31.50 -16.34
CA SER A 16 42.19 -32.07 -15.92
C SER A 16 43.09 -31.02 -15.26
N GLU A 17 43.64 -31.31 -14.08
CA GLU A 17 44.62 -30.49 -13.35
C GLU A 17 46.08 -30.88 -13.67
N VAL A 18 47.01 -30.41 -12.81
CA VAL A 18 48.36 -30.96 -12.50
C VAL A 18 49.58 -30.29 -13.18
N ASP A 19 50.15 -29.30 -12.47
CA ASP A 19 51.57 -29.17 -12.04
C ASP A 19 52.75 -29.17 -13.06
N HIS A 20 53.94 -28.60 -12.79
CA HIS A 20 54.58 -28.04 -11.58
C HIS A 20 55.71 -27.03 -11.96
N LEU A 21 56.49 -26.52 -10.97
CA LEU A 21 57.72 -25.67 -11.08
C LEU A 21 57.45 -24.16 -11.41
N THR A 22 58.09 -23.15 -10.79
CA THR A 22 59.11 -23.11 -9.71
C THR A 22 59.07 -21.76 -8.95
N SER A 23 59.50 -21.75 -7.68
CA SER A 23 59.82 -20.56 -6.86
C SER A 23 61.36 -20.49 -6.61
N PRO A 24 61.97 -19.49 -5.91
CA PRO A 24 61.43 -18.31 -5.20
C PRO A 24 62.24 -16.98 -5.39
N GLN A 25 61.99 -16.00 -4.50
CA GLN A 25 62.74 -14.74 -4.18
C GLN A 25 62.46 -13.46 -5.01
N VAL A 26 61.86 -12.38 -4.45
CA VAL A 26 62.28 -11.28 -3.51
C VAL A 26 63.05 -10.10 -4.16
N ILE A 27 62.51 -8.87 -4.10
CA ILE A 27 63.11 -7.57 -3.64
C ILE A 27 62.44 -6.30 -4.26
N HIS A 28 62.02 -5.37 -3.36
CA HIS A 28 61.74 -3.91 -3.46
C HIS A 28 60.93 -3.22 -4.60
N GLY A 29 60.08 -2.26 -4.19
CA GLY A 29 59.57 -1.14 -5.02
C GLY A 29 58.67 -0.16 -4.23
N ARG A 30 59.16 1.04 -3.87
CA ARG A 30 58.40 2.17 -3.25
C ARG A 30 57.75 3.05 -4.35
N PRO A 31 56.61 3.74 -4.12
CA PRO A 31 56.60 5.09 -3.51
C PRO A 31 55.34 5.44 -2.69
N TYR A 32 55.21 6.58 -1.99
CA TYR A 32 56.14 7.28 -1.07
C TYR A 32 55.29 8.19 -0.15
N CYS A 33 55.74 8.46 1.08
CA CYS A 33 55.11 9.47 1.95
C CYS A 33 55.46 10.90 1.50
N PHE A 34 54.65 11.88 1.90
CA PHE A 34 55.12 13.26 2.10
C PHE A 34 54.81 13.69 3.54
N GLU A 35 55.85 13.73 4.36
CA GLU A 35 55.86 14.50 5.60
C GLU A 35 56.18 15.95 5.24
N ALA A 36 55.58 16.91 5.96
CA ALA A 36 56.04 18.29 5.98
C ALA A 36 56.86 18.51 7.26
N GLN A 37 58.04 19.12 7.11
CA GLN A 37 58.99 19.31 8.20
C GLN A 37 58.53 20.38 9.19
N GLY A 38 59.04 20.31 10.41
CA GLY A 38 59.12 21.47 11.31
C GLY A 38 60.55 21.64 11.79
N GLU A 39 60.92 22.85 12.22
CA GLU A 39 62.05 23.11 13.12
C GLU A 39 61.91 24.50 13.79
N GLU A 40 62.47 24.61 15.00
CA GLU A 40 62.92 25.79 15.79
C GLU A 40 62.35 27.22 15.53
N HIS A 41 62.09 28.08 16.53
CA HIS A 41 62.99 28.44 17.65
C HIS A 41 62.31 29.29 18.75
N ARG A 42 62.84 29.26 19.99
CA ARG A 42 62.83 30.34 21.03
C ARG A 42 61.50 30.95 21.55
N GLY A 43 60.90 30.24 22.50
CA GLY A 43 60.45 30.65 23.85
C GLY A 43 60.10 32.11 24.26
N SER A 44 59.04 32.23 25.08
CA SER A 44 59.08 32.95 26.38
C SER A 44 57.90 32.58 27.31
N ASP A 45 58.23 32.20 28.55
CA ASP A 45 57.35 32.23 29.74
C ASP A 45 57.16 33.72 30.16
N PRO A 46 56.11 34.19 30.90
CA PRO A 46 55.55 33.47 32.05
C PRO A 46 54.09 33.70 32.53
N ARG A 47 53.66 32.80 33.44
CA ARG A 47 52.51 32.92 34.40
C ARG A 47 51.11 32.71 33.79
N ARG A 48 50.11 32.14 34.50
CA ARG A 48 49.96 31.86 35.95
C ARG A 48 49.01 30.65 36.21
N SER A 49 49.17 30.02 37.38
CA SER A 49 48.17 29.28 38.21
C SER A 49 46.68 29.29 37.76
N THR A 50 45.86 28.24 37.85
CA THR A 50 45.91 26.90 38.51
C THR A 50 44.74 26.04 37.95
N VAL A 51 44.41 24.78 38.30
CA VAL A 51 44.66 23.91 39.49
C VAL A 51 44.72 22.40 39.10
N GLN A 52 44.67 21.49 40.07
CA GLN A 52 44.61 20.01 39.99
C GLN A 52 43.80 19.47 41.20
N PRO A 53 43.52 18.16 41.35
CA PRO A 53 43.72 17.00 40.46
C PRO A 53 42.32 16.45 40.03
N SER A 54 41.91 15.17 40.00
CA SER A 54 42.48 13.84 40.32
C SER A 54 41.67 12.70 39.64
N VAL A 55 42.23 11.49 39.62
CA VAL A 55 41.58 10.20 39.33
C VAL A 55 42.10 9.18 40.35
N GLU A 56 41.29 8.22 40.80
CA GLU A 56 41.83 7.00 41.43
C GLU A 56 40.95 5.77 41.19
N ARG A 57 41.57 4.58 41.23
CA ARG A 57 40.92 3.26 41.05
C ARG A 57 40.82 2.54 42.40
N THR A 58 39.89 1.60 42.51
CA THR A 58 40.10 0.39 43.32
C THR A 58 39.29 -0.77 42.75
N GLU A 59 39.85 -1.98 42.81
CA GLU A 59 39.16 -3.23 42.49
C GLU A 59 38.48 -3.78 43.75
N HIS A 60 37.40 -4.55 43.60
CA HIS A 60 37.12 -5.66 44.53
C HIS A 60 36.23 -6.74 43.89
N THR A 61 36.55 -7.99 44.21
CA THR A 61 35.86 -9.21 43.77
C THR A 61 34.55 -9.44 44.51
N LEU A 62 33.57 -10.04 43.83
CA LEU A 62 32.42 -10.71 44.47
C LEU A 62 32.09 -12.03 43.78
N VAL A 63 31.56 -12.98 44.56
CA VAL A 63 31.56 -14.42 44.28
C VAL A 63 30.19 -14.91 43.80
N CYS A 64 30.18 -15.77 42.78
CA CYS A 64 28.97 -16.47 42.32
C CYS A 64 28.32 -17.31 43.43
N ARG A 65 27.00 -17.13 43.64
CA ARG A 65 26.19 -18.08 44.42
C ARG A 65 24.78 -18.22 43.84
N ARG A 66 24.46 -19.41 43.30
CA ARG A 66 23.09 -19.77 42.87
C ARG A 66 22.20 -20.01 44.09
N SER A 67 20.99 -19.44 44.10
CA SER A 67 19.76 -20.14 44.55
C SER A 67 18.48 -19.33 44.32
N VAL A 68 17.60 -19.84 43.45
CA VAL A 68 16.13 -19.95 43.63
C VAL A 68 15.35 -18.67 44.01
N ASN A 69 14.62 -18.09 43.03
CA ASN A 69 13.16 -17.79 43.10
C ASN A 69 12.70 -16.91 41.91
N ASP A 70 12.20 -17.52 40.83
CA ASP A 70 11.73 -16.79 39.64
C ASP A 70 10.37 -16.10 39.82
N VAL A 71 9.57 -16.55 40.80
CA VAL A 71 8.19 -16.06 41.09
C VAL A 71 8.14 -14.56 41.42
N THR A 72 9.24 -13.96 41.88
CA THR A 72 9.28 -12.53 42.26
C THR A 72 9.38 -11.56 41.09
N PHE A 73 9.77 -11.97 39.87
CA PHE A 73 9.99 -11.04 38.76
C PHE A 73 8.68 -10.63 38.07
N GLU A 74 7.81 -11.61 37.74
CA GLU A 74 6.48 -11.33 37.17
C GLU A 74 5.60 -10.50 38.11
N LEU A 75 5.68 -10.74 39.41
CA LEU A 75 4.86 -10.07 40.43
C LEU A 75 5.22 -8.59 40.62
N LEU A 76 6.39 -8.16 40.15
CA LEU A 76 6.78 -6.75 40.03
C LEU A 76 6.37 -6.17 38.67
N TYR A 77 6.64 -6.88 37.56
CA TYR A 77 6.31 -6.43 36.21
C TYR A 77 4.79 -6.24 36.00
N GLY A 78 4.00 -7.21 36.44
CA GLY A 78 2.53 -7.15 36.40
C GLY A 78 1.92 -6.08 37.32
N LYS A 79 2.65 -5.63 38.35
CA LYS A 79 2.24 -4.48 39.18
C LYS A 79 2.59 -3.15 38.53
N ALA A 80 3.73 -3.05 37.85
CA ALA A 80 4.11 -1.87 37.08
C ALA A 80 3.10 -1.58 35.96
N MET A 81 2.87 -2.53 35.05
CA MET A 81 1.89 -2.37 33.97
C MET A 81 0.47 -2.09 34.50
N LYS A 82 0.03 -2.73 35.58
CA LYS A 82 -1.30 -2.48 36.14
C LYS A 82 -1.40 -1.12 36.82
N GLY A 83 -0.31 -0.59 37.37
CA GLY A 83 -0.22 0.78 37.87
C GLY A 83 -0.27 1.81 36.74
N GLU A 84 0.48 1.60 35.66
CA GLU A 84 0.47 2.49 34.48
C GLU A 84 -0.88 2.46 33.74
N LEU A 85 -1.49 1.28 33.57
CA LEU A 85 -2.80 1.16 32.93
C LEU A 85 -3.92 1.79 33.78
N LEU A 86 -3.84 1.69 35.11
CA LEU A 86 -4.73 2.42 36.02
C LEU A 86 -4.47 3.93 35.93
N ALA A 87 -3.23 4.39 35.92
CA ALA A 87 -2.89 5.80 35.76
C ALA A 87 -3.39 6.38 34.42
N TRP A 88 -3.34 5.58 33.34
CA TRP A 88 -3.88 5.99 32.02
C TRP A 88 -5.41 6.01 32.00
N GLN A 89 -6.08 5.08 32.68
CA GLN A 89 -7.53 5.10 32.88
C GLN A 89 -7.99 6.26 33.79
N GLU A 90 -7.25 6.57 34.85
CA GLU A 90 -7.52 7.73 35.71
C GLU A 90 -7.25 9.04 34.94
N PHE A 91 -6.17 9.14 34.17
CA PHE A 91 -5.88 10.32 33.33
C PHE A 91 -6.96 10.57 32.29
N THR A 92 -7.40 9.54 31.55
CA THR A 92 -8.46 9.68 30.54
C THR A 92 -9.84 9.95 31.17
N MET A 93 -10.16 9.35 32.32
CA MET A 93 -11.38 9.67 33.08
C MET A 93 -11.35 11.09 33.66
N GLU A 94 -10.18 11.58 34.09
CA GLU A 94 -10.03 12.94 34.62
C GLU A 94 -10.02 13.99 33.50
N GLU A 95 -9.46 13.72 32.32
CA GLU A 95 -9.73 14.51 31.10
C GLU A 95 -11.24 14.55 30.79
N HIS A 96 -11.93 13.41 30.84
CA HIS A 96 -13.37 13.37 30.61
C HIS A 96 -14.15 14.16 31.67
N ARG A 97 -13.73 14.13 32.94
CA ARG A 97 -14.29 14.98 34.00
C ARG A 97 -14.01 16.45 33.77
N GLN A 98 -12.81 16.82 33.37
CA GLN A 98 -12.45 18.22 33.12
C GLN A 98 -13.18 18.79 31.89
N ARG A 99 -13.35 18.00 30.82
CA ARG A 99 -14.21 18.35 29.67
C ARG A 99 -15.69 18.43 30.06
N SER A 100 -16.17 17.52 30.92
CA SER A 100 -17.55 17.57 31.44
C SER A 100 -17.79 18.80 32.34
N ALA A 101 -16.83 19.11 33.21
CA ALA A 101 -16.88 20.25 34.13
C ALA A 101 -16.72 21.59 33.39
N SER A 102 -15.89 21.66 32.36
CA SER A 102 -15.78 22.87 31.52
C SER A 102 -17.06 23.10 30.72
N MET A 103 -17.70 22.07 30.18
CA MET A 103 -19.02 22.15 29.54
C MET A 103 -20.13 22.57 30.52
N GLN A 104 -20.14 22.05 31.76
CA GLN A 104 -21.08 22.50 32.79
C GLN A 104 -20.81 23.95 33.23
N ASN A 105 -19.54 24.37 33.32
CA ASN A 105 -19.18 25.75 33.67
C ASN A 105 -19.45 26.74 32.51
N LEU A 106 -19.36 26.31 31.25
CA LEU A 106 -19.84 27.07 30.08
C LEU A 106 -21.36 27.24 30.11
N ARG A 107 -22.11 26.16 30.42
CA ARG A 107 -23.58 26.26 30.63
C ARG A 107 -23.93 27.19 31.79
N LYS A 108 -23.21 27.14 32.93
CA LYS A 108 -23.43 28.06 34.06
C LYS A 108 -23.07 29.51 33.73
N ARG A 109 -21.95 29.77 33.06
CA ARG A 109 -21.54 31.13 32.66
C ARG A 109 -22.52 31.79 31.68
N ARG A 110 -23.27 31.03 30.87
CA ARG A 110 -24.37 31.56 30.03
C ARG A 110 -25.61 32.00 30.81
N ILE A 111 -25.70 31.75 32.12
CA ILE A 111 -26.91 32.00 32.93
C ILE A 111 -26.74 33.20 33.88
N THR A 112 -25.52 33.72 34.09
CA THR A 112 -25.26 34.78 35.09
C THR A 112 -24.29 35.87 34.62
N SER A 113 -24.83 36.94 34.02
CA SER A 113 -24.32 38.33 34.08
C SER A 113 -25.43 39.31 33.60
N PRO A 114 -25.73 40.41 34.33
CA PRO A 114 -26.85 41.31 34.02
C PRO A 114 -26.44 42.69 33.44
N GLU A 115 -27.45 43.53 33.17
CA GLU A 115 -27.39 45.00 32.87
C GLU A 115 -26.84 45.39 31.48
N ILE A 116 -27.29 46.44 30.75
CA ILE A 116 -28.33 47.49 30.85
C ILE A 116 -28.49 48.07 29.41
N ARG A 117 -29.61 48.56 28.82
CA ARG A 117 -31.00 48.90 29.22
C ARG A 117 -31.98 48.89 28.00
N LYS A 118 -33.29 48.99 28.33
CA LYS A 118 -34.45 49.73 27.72
C LYS A 118 -34.31 50.49 26.37
N ASP A 119 -35.38 50.71 25.57
CA ASP A 119 -36.81 50.96 25.91
C ASP A 119 -37.88 50.20 25.05
N THR A 120 -39.07 50.02 25.65
CA THR A 120 -40.48 49.91 25.11
C THR A 120 -40.82 49.29 23.73
N GLU A 121 -41.93 48.56 23.51
CA GLU A 121 -42.89 47.79 24.35
C GLU A 121 -43.76 46.87 23.40
N PRO A 122 -44.84 46.14 23.79
CA PRO A 122 -44.90 44.69 23.52
C PRO A 122 -45.96 44.21 22.50
N ILE A 123 -45.77 42.97 22.02
CA ILE A 123 -46.82 42.06 21.51
C ILE A 123 -46.56 40.67 22.12
N ASP A 124 -47.63 39.92 22.40
CA ASP A 124 -47.62 38.71 23.22
C ASP A 124 -46.87 37.49 22.65
N SER A 125 -46.42 36.61 23.54
CA SER A 125 -45.91 35.27 23.18
C SER A 125 -46.32 34.22 24.22
N GLU A 126 -47.25 33.35 23.83
CA GLU A 126 -47.56 32.15 24.61
C GLU A 126 -46.43 31.12 24.49
N ARG A 127 -46.09 30.46 25.60
CA ARG A 127 -45.13 29.35 25.62
C ARG A 127 -45.85 28.06 26.00
N PRO A 128 -45.76 26.99 25.20
CA PRO A 128 -46.19 25.66 25.63
C PRO A 128 -45.37 25.17 26.83
N SER A 129 -46.04 24.55 27.81
CA SER A 129 -45.40 23.97 29.00
C SER A 129 -44.86 22.56 28.73
N VAL A 130 -43.65 22.28 29.21
CA VAL A 130 -43.08 20.92 29.20
C VAL A 130 -43.82 20.03 30.20
N HIS A 131 -44.42 18.93 29.72
CA HIS A 131 -44.97 17.88 30.57
C HIS A 131 -43.97 16.71 30.75
N PRO A 132 -44.01 16.00 31.90
CA PRO A 132 -43.06 14.94 32.23
C PRO A 132 -43.43 13.58 31.58
N LEU A 133 -42.50 12.62 31.67
CA LEU A 133 -42.69 11.25 31.18
C LEU A 133 -43.95 10.59 31.77
N ALA A 134 -44.72 9.94 30.90
CA ALA A 134 -45.79 9.02 31.27
C ALA A 134 -45.30 7.55 31.21
N THR A 135 -45.90 6.69 32.03
CA THR A 135 -45.63 5.24 32.09
C THR A 135 -46.38 4.47 31.01
N SER A 136 -46.15 3.16 30.92
CA SER A 136 -46.85 2.25 30.03
C SER A 136 -48.37 2.17 30.29
N ASP A 137 -49.07 1.53 29.34
CA ASP A 137 -50.44 1.02 29.42
C ASP A 137 -51.57 1.94 28.88
N THR A 138 -51.61 2.12 27.55
CA THR A 138 -52.86 2.04 26.75
C THR A 138 -52.54 1.69 25.29
N LEU A 139 -53.27 0.72 24.73
CA LEU A 139 -53.35 0.47 23.28
C LEU A 139 -54.57 1.20 22.69
N GLU A 140 -54.63 1.25 21.35
CA GLU A 140 -55.72 1.74 20.50
C GLU A 140 -55.84 3.26 20.25
N SER A 141 -56.34 3.61 19.06
CA SER A 141 -56.57 4.98 18.53
C SER A 141 -55.32 5.87 18.26
N ILE A 142 -54.44 5.43 17.36
CA ILE A 142 -53.57 6.37 16.63
C ILE A 142 -54.45 7.20 15.67
N ALA A 143 -54.54 8.50 15.90
CA ALA A 143 -55.16 9.43 14.94
C ALA A 143 -54.29 9.55 13.67
N PRO A 144 -54.88 9.75 12.48
CA PRO A 144 -54.09 9.90 11.26
C PRO A 144 -53.15 11.10 11.39
N ILE A 145 -51.85 10.84 11.27
CA ILE A 145 -50.82 11.90 11.27
C ILE A 145 -51.00 12.69 9.97
N SER A 146 -51.55 13.89 10.09
CA SER A 146 -51.61 14.85 8.99
C SER A 146 -50.18 15.22 8.60
N LEU A 147 -49.84 15.04 7.32
CA LEU A 147 -48.55 15.45 6.74
C LEU A 147 -48.21 16.89 7.15
N PRO A 148 -46.96 17.18 7.58
CA PRO A 148 -46.49 18.55 7.62
C PRO A 148 -46.45 19.06 6.18
N VAL A 149 -47.25 20.10 5.88
CA VAL A 149 -47.25 20.72 4.56
C VAL A 149 -46.05 21.66 4.48
N GLY A 150 -44.94 21.15 3.94
CA GLY A 150 -43.63 21.80 3.85
C GLY A 150 -43.02 21.63 2.47
N GLY A 151 -42.29 20.53 2.24
CA GLY A 151 -41.70 20.21 0.93
C GLY A 151 -42.68 19.62 -0.09
N ARG A 152 -42.33 19.75 -1.38
CA ARG A 152 -43.00 19.05 -2.49
C ARG A 152 -42.31 17.73 -2.78
N ILE A 153 -42.75 16.65 -2.12
CA ILE A 153 -42.34 15.29 -2.50
C ILE A 153 -42.71 15.06 -3.98
N THR A 154 -41.69 14.91 -4.84
CA THR A 154 -41.85 14.71 -6.29
C THR A 154 -42.22 13.25 -6.62
N GLU A 155 -42.37 12.94 -7.91
CA GLU A 155 -42.45 11.55 -8.39
C GLU A 155 -41.16 10.77 -8.05
N ASP A 156 -40.00 11.38 -8.31
CA ASP A 156 -38.69 10.74 -8.20
C ASP A 156 -38.23 10.57 -6.74
N HIS A 157 -38.63 11.47 -5.83
CA HIS A 157 -38.57 11.24 -4.39
C HIS A 157 -39.27 9.91 -3.98
N ILE A 158 -40.42 9.59 -4.59
CA ILE A 158 -41.17 8.35 -4.28
C ILE A 158 -40.45 7.13 -4.86
N LYS A 159 -39.93 7.24 -6.10
CA LYS A 159 -39.11 6.20 -6.75
C LYS A 159 -37.86 5.86 -5.92
N LEU A 160 -37.13 6.88 -5.46
CA LEU A 160 -35.93 6.77 -4.63
C LEU A 160 -36.25 6.18 -3.25
N LEU A 161 -37.33 6.63 -2.61
CA LEU A 161 -37.79 6.07 -1.33
C LEU A 161 -38.21 4.59 -1.46
N HIS A 162 -38.77 4.18 -2.61
CA HIS A 162 -39.06 2.77 -2.91
C HIS A 162 -37.77 1.96 -3.08
N LEU A 163 -36.82 2.43 -3.91
CA LEU A 163 -35.51 1.81 -4.11
C LEU A 163 -34.80 1.53 -2.78
N ILE A 164 -34.69 2.54 -1.92
CA ILE A 164 -34.06 2.41 -0.59
C ILE A 164 -34.86 1.47 0.33
N SER A 165 -36.19 1.35 0.14
CA SER A 165 -37.02 0.41 0.91
C SER A 165 -36.83 -1.06 0.53
N LEU A 166 -36.33 -1.36 -0.69
CA LEU A 166 -36.03 -2.72 -1.14
C LEU A 166 -34.73 -3.25 -0.53
N TYR A 167 -33.73 -2.37 -0.38
CA TYR A 167 -32.41 -2.71 0.17
C TYR A 167 -32.26 -2.51 1.68
N THR A 168 -33.31 -2.05 2.39
CA THR A 168 -33.21 -1.73 3.82
C THR A 168 -34.37 -2.28 4.65
N LYS A 169 -34.02 -2.97 5.72
CA LYS A 169 -34.94 -3.57 6.68
C LYS A 169 -34.58 -3.10 8.09
N LYS A 170 -35.58 -2.62 8.83
CA LYS A 170 -35.43 -2.33 10.25
C LYS A 170 -35.70 -3.58 11.07
N ALA A 171 -34.89 -3.85 12.09
CA ALA A 171 -35.09 -4.95 13.01
C ALA A 171 -36.38 -4.72 13.84
N ILE A 172 -37.29 -5.71 13.82
CA ILE A 172 -38.53 -5.69 14.62
C ILE A 172 -38.35 -6.49 15.92
N THR A 173 -37.49 -7.51 15.89
CA THR A 173 -37.14 -8.32 17.06
C THR A 173 -35.64 -8.24 17.39
N ALA A 174 -35.25 -8.62 18.61
CA ALA A 174 -33.87 -8.54 19.07
C ALA A 174 -32.91 -9.56 18.41
N ASP A 175 -33.45 -10.57 17.71
CA ASP A 175 -32.68 -11.57 16.96
C ASP A 175 -32.48 -11.15 15.48
N GLU A 176 -33.24 -10.15 15.00
CA GLU A 176 -33.05 -9.54 13.68
C GLU A 176 -31.93 -8.49 13.70
N LYS A 177 -31.31 -8.28 12.54
CA LYS A 177 -30.32 -7.21 12.33
C LYS A 177 -30.95 -6.08 11.53
N ASP A 178 -30.55 -4.85 11.81
CA ASP A 178 -30.84 -3.72 10.94
C ASP A 178 -29.99 -3.79 9.66
N GLU A 179 -30.65 -3.69 8.51
CA GLU A 179 -30.04 -3.61 7.19
C GLU A 179 -30.07 -2.16 6.70
N TRP A 180 -28.91 -1.68 6.22
CA TRP A 180 -28.64 -0.29 5.83
C TRP A 180 -27.91 -0.25 4.48
N MET A 181 -28.35 0.64 3.59
CA MET A 181 -27.79 0.82 2.25
C MET A 181 -26.70 1.90 2.28
N ARG A 182 -25.50 1.63 1.74
CA ARG A 182 -24.37 2.58 1.77
C ARG A 182 -24.48 3.62 0.65
N ARG A 183 -24.04 4.87 0.89
CA ARG A 183 -24.06 5.97 -0.09
C ARG A 183 -23.52 5.59 -1.48
N LEU A 184 -22.31 5.00 -1.56
CA LEU A 184 -21.68 4.69 -2.84
C LEU A 184 -22.51 3.69 -3.69
N PRO A 185 -22.89 2.48 -3.19
CA PRO A 185 -23.84 1.60 -3.88
C PRO A 185 -25.17 2.23 -4.28
N LEU A 186 -25.70 3.17 -3.49
CA LEU A 186 -26.94 3.88 -3.83
C LEU A 186 -26.73 4.83 -5.02
N LEU A 187 -25.63 5.59 -5.08
CA LEU A 187 -25.31 6.44 -6.23
C LEU A 187 -25.12 5.62 -7.51
N VAL A 188 -24.46 4.46 -7.43
CA VAL A 188 -24.32 3.52 -8.57
C VAL A 188 -25.69 3.06 -9.07
N LEU A 189 -26.61 2.70 -8.16
CA LEU A 189 -27.95 2.25 -8.56
C LEU A 189 -28.81 3.40 -9.10
N ILE A 190 -28.68 4.63 -8.59
CA ILE A 190 -29.39 5.80 -9.13
C ILE A 190 -28.99 6.02 -10.60
N TYR A 191 -27.69 6.12 -10.89
CA TYR A 191 -27.16 6.30 -12.25
C TYR A 191 -27.67 5.23 -13.24
N GLU A 192 -27.64 3.95 -12.86
CA GLU A 192 -28.12 2.85 -13.71
C GLU A 192 -29.64 2.88 -13.95
N ILE A 193 -30.42 3.45 -13.03
CA ILE A 193 -31.88 3.61 -13.14
C ILE A 193 -32.23 4.88 -13.93
N THR A 194 -31.39 5.92 -13.86
CA THR A 194 -31.40 7.09 -14.75
C THR A 194 -31.14 6.67 -16.20
N ILE A 195 -30.09 5.88 -16.48
CA ILE A 195 -29.82 5.35 -17.84
C ILE A 195 -30.95 4.44 -18.35
N ALA A 196 -31.69 3.76 -17.47
CA ALA A 196 -32.93 3.05 -17.82
C ALA A 196 -34.13 4.00 -18.11
N GLY A 197 -33.93 5.32 -18.07
CA GLY A 197 -34.93 6.37 -18.23
C GLY A 197 -36.06 6.29 -17.20
N SER A 198 -35.75 5.86 -15.96
CA SER A 198 -36.77 5.65 -14.92
C SER A 198 -36.80 6.76 -13.88
N PHE A 199 -35.65 7.37 -13.60
CA PHE A 199 -35.54 8.68 -12.97
C PHE A 199 -35.43 9.75 -14.05
N ASP A 200 -36.03 10.92 -13.80
CA ASP A 200 -35.84 12.14 -14.60
C ASP A 200 -34.76 12.98 -13.89
N TYR A 201 -33.51 12.55 -14.01
CA TYR A 201 -32.34 13.13 -13.30
C TYR A 201 -31.16 13.34 -14.26
N ASP A 202 -30.53 14.52 -14.25
CA ASP A 202 -29.23 14.72 -14.91
C ASP A 202 -28.06 14.12 -14.10
N TYR A 203 -26.93 13.86 -14.77
CA TYR A 203 -25.67 13.45 -14.14
C TYR A 203 -24.43 14.06 -14.83
N ALA A 204 -23.37 14.26 -14.03
CA ALA A 204 -22.08 14.78 -14.50
C ALA A 204 -20.89 14.03 -13.86
N PRO A 205 -19.71 14.00 -14.50
CA PRO A 205 -18.52 13.37 -13.93
C PRO A 205 -17.97 14.17 -12.73
N VAL A 206 -17.94 13.53 -11.55
CA VAL A 206 -17.51 14.15 -10.29
C VAL A 206 -16.47 13.28 -9.58
N SER A 207 -15.39 13.91 -9.13
CA SER A 207 -14.33 13.25 -8.34
C SER A 207 -14.83 12.89 -6.93
N GLU A 208 -14.88 11.59 -6.60
CA GLU A 208 -15.26 11.05 -5.28
C GLU A 208 -14.25 10.02 -4.76
N PRO A 209 -14.00 9.96 -3.44
CA PRO A 209 -13.10 8.99 -2.84
C PRO A 209 -13.77 7.61 -2.64
N ILE A 210 -13.19 6.57 -3.22
CA ILE A 210 -13.59 5.16 -3.08
C ILE A 210 -12.55 4.44 -2.21
N GLY A 211 -12.70 4.55 -0.89
CA GLY A 211 -11.74 4.00 0.06
C GLY A 211 -10.41 4.73 -0.04
N ARG A 212 -9.35 4.06 -0.48
CA ARG A 212 -8.02 4.70 -0.69
C ARG A 212 -7.87 5.40 -2.03
N ARG A 213 -8.77 5.12 -2.99
CA ARG A 213 -8.72 5.65 -4.36
C ARG A 213 -9.58 6.89 -4.55
N ILE A 214 -9.29 7.67 -5.58
CA ILE A 214 -10.05 8.83 -6.05
C ILE A 214 -10.38 8.59 -7.53
N MET A 215 -11.66 8.47 -7.83
CA MET A 215 -12.15 8.20 -9.18
C MET A 215 -13.11 9.31 -9.62
N TYR A 216 -13.16 9.57 -10.92
CA TYR A 216 -14.31 10.24 -11.50
C TYR A 216 -15.48 9.26 -11.54
N MET A 217 -16.66 9.76 -11.21
CA MET A 217 -17.91 9.01 -11.22
C MET A 217 -19.03 9.89 -11.78
N ASN A 218 -19.79 9.38 -12.74
CA ASN A 218 -20.98 10.02 -13.28
C ASN A 218 -22.09 10.02 -12.22
N ILE A 219 -22.37 11.18 -11.61
CA ILE A 219 -23.24 11.27 -10.44
C ILE A 219 -24.24 12.42 -10.59
N SER A 220 -25.52 12.07 -10.46
CA SER A 220 -26.59 13.06 -10.31
C SER A 220 -26.45 13.86 -9.01
N GLN A 221 -26.62 15.17 -9.09
CA GLN A 221 -26.74 16.05 -7.91
C GLN A 221 -28.18 16.12 -7.41
N GLU A 222 -29.17 16.06 -8.31
CA GLU A 222 -30.60 15.97 -7.97
C GLU A 222 -30.88 14.70 -7.17
N GLY A 223 -30.37 13.55 -7.63
CA GLY A 223 -30.37 12.29 -6.88
C GLY A 223 -29.55 12.29 -5.58
N ARG A 224 -28.89 13.40 -5.21
CA ARG A 224 -28.31 13.65 -3.87
C ARG A 224 -29.16 14.60 -3.04
N ASP A 225 -29.71 15.66 -3.63
CA ASP A 225 -30.66 16.56 -2.97
C ASP A 225 -31.91 15.77 -2.55
N ASP A 226 -32.50 14.96 -3.43
CA ASP A 226 -33.62 14.06 -3.10
C ASP A 226 -33.30 13.12 -1.91
N ILE A 227 -32.05 12.69 -1.74
CA ILE A 227 -31.64 11.88 -0.57
C ILE A 227 -31.64 12.72 0.71
N ASP A 228 -31.14 13.95 0.66
CA ASP A 228 -31.05 14.81 1.85
C ASP A 228 -32.40 15.48 2.18
N ASP A 229 -33.28 15.74 1.21
CA ASP A 229 -34.65 16.24 1.43
C ASP A 229 -35.58 15.14 1.97
N LEU A 230 -35.53 13.91 1.44
CA LEU A 230 -36.18 12.74 2.06
C LEU A 230 -35.68 12.49 3.50
N ARG A 231 -34.49 12.99 3.85
CA ARG A 231 -33.87 12.89 5.17
C ARG A 231 -34.19 14.10 6.08
N GLU A 232 -34.42 15.28 5.52
CA GLU A 232 -34.93 16.45 6.25
C GLU A 232 -36.42 16.29 6.61
N GLU A 233 -37.25 15.75 5.71
CA GLU A 233 -38.64 15.34 5.97
C GLU A 233 -38.75 14.04 6.80
N GLY A 234 -37.62 13.42 7.18
CA GLY A 234 -37.57 12.26 8.08
C GLY A 234 -38.08 10.94 7.50
N LEU A 235 -38.30 10.87 6.18
CA LEU A 235 -38.67 9.66 5.45
C LEU A 235 -37.47 8.68 5.31
N ILE A 236 -36.25 9.14 5.53
CA ILE A 236 -35.01 8.33 5.55
C ILE A 236 -34.17 8.63 6.80
N ASN A 237 -33.74 7.57 7.49
CA ASN A 237 -32.74 7.62 8.56
C ASN A 237 -31.33 7.60 7.96
N GLY A 238 -30.44 8.47 8.46
CA GLY A 238 -29.02 8.48 8.10
C GLY A 238 -28.11 8.02 9.24
N LEU A 239 -27.33 6.97 9.02
CA LEU A 239 -26.30 6.43 9.92
C LEU A 239 -24.91 6.83 9.40
N LYS A 240 -24.02 7.29 10.29
CA LYS A 240 -22.60 7.53 9.98
C LYS A 240 -21.73 6.45 10.60
N LEU A 241 -20.86 5.88 9.78
CA LEU A 241 -19.94 4.79 10.10
C LEU A 241 -18.50 5.22 9.80
N SER A 242 -17.53 4.65 10.52
CA SER A 242 -16.12 4.74 10.13
C SER A 242 -15.74 3.51 9.30
N SER A 243 -15.06 3.72 8.17
CA SER A 243 -14.44 2.64 7.39
C SER A 243 -13.16 2.14 8.08
N ASN A 244 -12.60 1.02 7.60
CA ASN A 244 -11.27 0.55 8.00
C ASN A 244 -10.16 1.57 7.65
N ASP A 245 -10.39 2.40 6.64
CA ASP A 245 -9.54 3.53 6.22
C ASP A 245 -9.89 4.84 6.95
N TYR A 246 -10.64 4.75 8.06
CA TYR A 246 -11.03 5.85 8.94
C TYR A 246 -11.90 6.95 8.31
N GLN A 247 -12.42 6.74 7.09
CA GLN A 247 -13.35 7.66 6.42
C GLN A 247 -14.77 7.54 6.97
N SER A 248 -15.51 8.66 6.96
CA SER A 248 -16.92 8.72 7.38
C SER A 248 -17.85 8.28 6.25
N ILE A 249 -18.24 7.00 6.23
CA ILE A 249 -19.27 6.47 5.32
C ILE A 249 -20.67 6.81 5.87
N THR A 250 -21.52 7.42 5.04
CA THR A 250 -22.96 7.51 5.31
C THR A 250 -23.67 6.27 4.75
N ALA A 251 -24.61 5.74 5.53
CA ALA A 251 -25.57 4.73 5.12
C ALA A 251 -27.00 5.17 5.48
N TYR A 252 -27.97 4.67 4.72
CA TYR A 252 -29.37 5.08 4.77
C TYR A 252 -30.26 3.86 5.08
N GLN A 253 -31.36 4.09 5.80
CA GLN A 253 -32.42 3.12 6.06
C GLN A 253 -33.77 3.85 6.04
N LYS A 254 -34.79 3.24 5.43
CA LYS A 254 -36.15 3.79 5.39
C LYS A 254 -36.66 4.24 6.77
N GLY A 255 -37.29 5.42 6.81
CA GLY A 255 -38.06 5.96 7.91
C GLY A 255 -39.57 5.81 7.69
N GLY A 256 -40.32 5.69 8.79
CA GLY A 256 -41.78 5.66 8.78
C GLY A 256 -42.45 4.45 8.12
N GLU A 257 -43.77 4.36 8.26
CA GLU A 257 -44.61 3.33 7.63
C GLU A 257 -45.28 3.81 6.32
N LEU A 258 -45.15 5.11 6.01
CA LEU A 258 -45.97 5.84 5.02
C LEU A 258 -45.94 5.28 3.59
N LEU A 259 -44.87 4.57 3.20
CA LEU A 259 -44.68 4.05 1.83
C LEU A 259 -45.88 3.22 1.33
N ARG A 260 -46.53 2.45 2.21
CA ARG A 260 -47.71 1.63 1.80
C ARG A 260 -48.86 2.52 1.32
N SER A 261 -49.22 3.52 2.12
CA SER A 261 -50.25 4.51 1.77
C SER A 261 -49.87 5.48 0.64
N ILE A 262 -48.59 5.52 0.22
CA ILE A 262 -48.14 6.34 -0.90
C ILE A 262 -48.33 5.62 -2.25
N LEU A 263 -48.26 4.29 -2.26
CA LEU A 263 -48.17 3.44 -3.47
C LEU A 263 -49.51 2.81 -3.93
N ASP A 264 -50.64 3.15 -3.31
CA ASP A 264 -51.96 2.56 -3.59
C ASP A 264 -52.59 2.93 -4.97
N THR A 265 -51.86 3.62 -5.86
CA THR A 265 -52.32 4.03 -7.20
C THR A 265 -51.69 3.18 -8.31
N GLU A 266 -52.47 2.75 -9.31
CA GLU A 266 -51.99 1.89 -10.43
C GLU A 266 -50.79 2.48 -11.19
N GLU A 267 -50.80 3.80 -11.42
CA GLU A 267 -49.73 4.59 -12.04
C GLU A 267 -48.39 4.47 -11.30
N LYS A 268 -48.40 4.60 -9.97
CA LYS A 268 -47.21 4.44 -9.12
C LYS A 268 -46.70 3.00 -9.10
N LEU A 269 -47.62 2.05 -9.30
CA LEU A 269 -47.33 0.62 -9.41
C LEU A 269 -46.69 0.25 -10.77
N GLU A 270 -46.63 1.18 -11.72
CA GLU A 270 -45.85 1.08 -12.96
C GLU A 270 -44.42 1.61 -12.77
N TRP A 271 -44.25 2.76 -12.10
CA TRP A 271 -42.92 3.27 -11.70
C TRP A 271 -42.12 2.23 -10.89
N VAL A 272 -42.79 1.60 -9.91
CA VAL A 272 -42.23 0.51 -9.08
C VAL A 272 -41.72 -0.66 -9.93
N LYS A 273 -42.46 -1.07 -10.98
CA LYS A 273 -42.04 -2.18 -11.85
C LYS A 273 -40.79 -1.83 -12.65
N LYS A 274 -40.73 -0.64 -13.26
CA LYS A 274 -39.59 -0.25 -14.11
C LYS A 274 -38.27 -0.21 -13.32
N ILE A 275 -38.34 0.27 -12.07
CA ILE A 275 -37.22 0.21 -11.12
C ILE A 275 -36.86 -1.23 -10.79
N GLU A 276 -37.84 -2.07 -10.42
CA GLU A 276 -37.61 -3.47 -10.06
C GLU A 276 -37.12 -4.34 -11.23
N GLU A 277 -37.51 -4.06 -12.47
CA GLU A 277 -36.98 -4.69 -13.69
C GLU A 277 -35.50 -4.33 -13.93
N THR A 278 -35.06 -3.15 -13.48
CA THR A 278 -33.67 -2.67 -13.64
C THR A 278 -32.72 -3.23 -12.56
N ILE A 279 -33.23 -3.46 -11.34
CA ILE A 279 -32.42 -3.87 -10.16
C ILE A 279 -32.61 -5.33 -9.73
N ARG A 280 -33.47 -6.11 -10.39
CA ARG A 280 -33.61 -7.55 -10.13
C ARG A 280 -32.81 -8.38 -11.13
N ASP A 281 -32.28 -9.50 -10.63
CA ASP A 281 -31.64 -10.54 -11.43
C ASP A 281 -32.68 -11.12 -12.42
N PRO A 282 -32.44 -11.07 -13.76
CA PRO A 282 -33.41 -11.51 -14.76
C PRO A 282 -33.66 -13.04 -14.77
N ILE A 283 -32.86 -13.82 -14.02
CA ILE A 283 -32.97 -15.28 -13.89
C ILE A 283 -33.66 -15.68 -12.58
N THR A 284 -33.35 -15.01 -11.46
CA THR A 284 -33.85 -15.38 -10.13
C THR A 284 -34.92 -14.45 -9.55
N GLY A 285 -35.00 -13.20 -10.01
CA GLY A 285 -35.84 -12.16 -9.43
C GLY A 285 -35.31 -11.57 -8.11
N ASN A 286 -34.16 -12.03 -7.59
CA ASN A 286 -33.51 -11.48 -6.41
C ASN A 286 -32.93 -10.09 -6.70
N LEU A 287 -32.73 -9.26 -5.68
CA LEU A 287 -32.13 -7.93 -5.84
C LEU A 287 -30.64 -8.04 -6.18
N LEU A 288 -30.19 -7.25 -7.16
CA LEU A 288 -28.80 -7.17 -7.56
C LEU A 288 -27.96 -6.40 -6.53
N VAL A 289 -26.70 -6.80 -6.35
CA VAL A 289 -25.77 -6.23 -5.37
C VAL A 289 -24.60 -5.57 -6.08
N VAL A 290 -24.33 -4.30 -5.76
CA VAL A 290 -23.16 -3.55 -6.25
C VAL A 290 -21.88 -4.02 -5.56
N HIS A 291 -20.88 -4.38 -6.35
CA HIS A 291 -19.58 -4.89 -5.92
C HIS A 291 -18.44 -4.11 -6.61
N TRP A 292 -17.57 -3.47 -5.83
CA TRP A 292 -16.35 -2.81 -6.30
C TRP A 292 -15.24 -3.84 -6.55
N THR A 293 -14.65 -3.89 -7.74
CA THR A 293 -13.49 -4.78 -8.04
C THR A 293 -12.13 -4.13 -7.84
N GLY A 294 -12.09 -2.81 -7.61
CA GLY A 294 -10.85 -2.03 -7.46
C GLY A 294 -10.73 -0.89 -8.47
N ASP A 295 -11.48 -0.98 -9.57
CA ASP A 295 -11.36 -0.10 -10.75
C ASP A 295 -12.75 0.27 -11.31
N VAL A 296 -13.61 -0.73 -11.49
CA VAL A 296 -15.01 -0.60 -11.94
C VAL A 296 -16.00 -1.14 -10.91
N PHE A 297 -17.27 -0.74 -11.04
CA PHE A 297 -18.38 -1.35 -10.30
C PHE A 297 -19.07 -2.44 -11.12
N HIS A 298 -19.27 -3.62 -10.52
CA HIS A 298 -20.11 -4.66 -11.08
C HIS A 298 -21.40 -4.83 -10.28
N ILE A 299 -22.48 -5.13 -10.98
CA ILE A 299 -23.82 -5.36 -10.43
C ILE A 299 -24.11 -6.85 -10.56
N ARG A 300 -24.18 -7.56 -9.44
CA ARG A 300 -24.18 -9.04 -9.39
C ARG A 300 -25.46 -9.61 -8.79
N GLY A 301 -25.97 -10.69 -9.39
CA GLY A 301 -27.11 -11.47 -8.88
C GLY A 301 -26.70 -12.86 -8.42
N ASP A 302 -27.52 -13.49 -7.58
CA ASP A 302 -27.25 -14.82 -6.99
C ASP A 302 -27.17 -15.94 -8.05
N SER A 303 -27.70 -15.73 -9.26
CA SER A 303 -27.54 -16.64 -10.41
C SER A 303 -26.13 -16.71 -10.98
N GLY A 304 -25.25 -15.77 -10.61
CA GLY A 304 -24.00 -15.48 -11.32
C GLY A 304 -24.13 -14.43 -12.43
N TYR A 305 -25.35 -13.91 -12.69
CA TYR A 305 -25.52 -12.72 -13.53
C TYR A 305 -24.62 -11.58 -13.02
N THR A 306 -23.86 -10.98 -13.93
CA THR A 306 -22.95 -9.86 -13.64
C THR A 306 -23.04 -8.86 -14.78
N ARG A 307 -23.42 -7.61 -14.46
CA ARG A 307 -23.28 -6.44 -15.35
C ARG A 307 -22.12 -5.57 -14.85
N GLU A 308 -21.46 -4.87 -15.76
CA GLU A 308 -20.49 -3.82 -15.46
C GLU A 308 -21.20 -2.46 -15.58
N SER A 309 -20.91 -1.53 -14.67
CA SER A 309 -21.53 -0.21 -14.63
C SER A 309 -20.60 0.82 -15.25
N SER A 310 -21.11 1.62 -16.19
CA SER A 310 -20.37 2.71 -16.84
C SER A 310 -20.12 3.92 -15.95
N ILE A 311 -20.53 3.88 -14.67
CA ILE A 311 -20.44 5.04 -13.76
C ILE A 311 -19.02 5.57 -13.58
N THR A 312 -17.99 4.73 -13.68
CA THR A 312 -16.58 5.12 -13.56
C THR A 312 -15.92 5.57 -14.86
N THR A 313 -16.65 5.53 -15.98
CA THR A 313 -16.18 6.02 -17.28
C THR A 313 -16.70 7.45 -17.47
N PRO A 314 -15.86 8.49 -17.45
CA PRO A 314 -16.31 9.85 -17.78
C PRO A 314 -16.82 9.92 -19.22
N GLU A 315 -17.61 10.95 -19.54
CA GLU A 315 -18.14 11.19 -20.88
C GLU A 315 -17.43 12.38 -21.53
N ASP A 316 -16.86 12.14 -22.71
CA ASP A 316 -16.01 13.09 -23.41
C ASP A 316 -16.84 14.00 -24.34
N VAL A 317 -16.41 15.26 -24.44
CA VAL A 317 -17.01 16.27 -25.31
C VAL A 317 -15.98 16.84 -26.28
N SER A 318 -16.42 17.23 -27.47
CA SER A 318 -15.54 17.89 -28.44
C SER A 318 -15.46 19.39 -28.16
N TYR A 319 -14.27 19.94 -27.93
CA TYR A 319 -14.10 21.35 -27.55
C TYR A 319 -12.83 21.99 -28.11
N VAL A 320 -12.78 23.32 -28.04
CA VAL A 320 -11.58 24.12 -28.37
C VAL A 320 -11.28 25.09 -27.22
N SER A 321 -10.05 25.04 -26.71
CA SER A 321 -9.53 25.99 -25.71
C SER A 321 -8.26 26.71 -26.19
N SER A 322 -8.10 27.95 -25.74
CA SER A 322 -6.87 28.74 -25.88
C SER A 322 -6.15 28.85 -24.53
N PRO A 323 -4.80 28.81 -24.47
CA PRO A 323 -4.07 28.91 -23.22
C PRO A 323 -4.28 30.28 -22.56
N TYR A 324 -4.41 30.30 -21.23
CA TYR A 324 -4.62 31.53 -20.47
C TYR A 324 -3.76 31.56 -19.20
N LEU A 325 -3.03 32.65 -19.01
CA LEU A 325 -2.40 32.98 -17.73
C LEU A 325 -2.81 34.42 -17.33
N PRO A 326 -3.28 34.62 -16.08
CA PRO A 326 -3.59 35.95 -15.55
C PRO A 326 -2.37 36.90 -15.58
N LYS A 327 -2.63 38.19 -15.78
CA LYS A 327 -1.59 39.21 -16.06
C LYS A 327 -0.63 39.43 -14.89
N MET A 328 -1.07 39.19 -13.66
CA MET A 328 -0.27 39.30 -12.43
C MET A 328 0.70 38.11 -12.24
N LEU A 329 0.55 37.03 -13.02
CA LEU A 329 1.55 35.95 -13.11
C LEU A 329 2.62 36.22 -14.18
N ARG A 330 2.48 37.32 -14.95
CA ARG A 330 3.28 37.61 -16.14
C ARG A 330 4.02 38.94 -16.01
N TYR A 331 5.33 38.94 -16.22
CA TYR A 331 6.12 40.17 -16.24
C TYR A 331 6.00 40.88 -17.59
N ASP A 332 6.05 40.13 -18.69
CA ASP A 332 5.78 40.68 -20.01
C ASP A 332 4.31 40.44 -20.40
N ASN A 333 3.60 41.53 -20.67
CA ASN A 333 2.23 41.53 -21.17
C ASN A 333 2.15 41.72 -22.71
N ASP A 334 3.26 42.06 -23.38
CA ASP A 334 3.29 42.26 -24.84
C ASP A 334 3.45 40.94 -25.62
N THR A 335 4.07 39.91 -25.02
CA THR A 335 4.08 38.55 -25.58
C THR A 335 2.67 37.94 -25.53
N ALA A 336 1.99 37.96 -26.68
CA ALA A 336 0.69 37.34 -26.87
C ALA A 336 0.76 35.81 -26.73
N MET A 337 -0.24 35.23 -26.07
CA MET A 337 -0.43 33.79 -25.98
C MET A 337 -1.04 33.24 -27.27
N THR A 338 -0.89 31.94 -27.51
CA THR A 338 -1.51 31.26 -28.66
C THR A 338 -3.05 31.36 -28.59
N SER A 339 -3.75 31.32 -29.73
CA SER A 339 -5.21 31.22 -29.75
C SER A 339 -5.74 30.24 -30.80
N ASN A 340 -6.51 29.27 -30.31
CA ASN A 340 -7.10 28.19 -31.08
C ASN A 340 -8.53 28.51 -31.57
N SER A 341 -9.10 29.67 -31.22
CA SER A 341 -10.41 30.15 -31.69
C SER A 341 -10.65 30.02 -33.21
N HIS A 342 -9.59 30.12 -34.02
CA HIS A 342 -9.65 29.93 -35.48
C HIS A 342 -9.93 28.47 -35.92
N ARG A 343 -9.78 27.51 -35.00
CA ARG A 343 -9.97 26.06 -35.16
C ARG A 343 -11.35 25.59 -34.71
N LEU A 344 -12.24 26.48 -34.25
CA LEU A 344 -13.60 26.13 -33.81
C LEU A 344 -14.42 25.41 -34.90
N SER A 345 -14.12 25.63 -36.17
CA SER A 345 -14.71 24.88 -37.30
C SER A 345 -14.27 23.42 -37.40
N GLU A 346 -13.26 22.98 -36.63
CA GLU A 346 -12.78 21.59 -36.61
C GLU A 346 -13.61 20.66 -35.72
N ILE A 347 -14.39 21.19 -34.76
CA ILE A 347 -15.31 20.40 -33.91
C ILE A 347 -16.76 20.40 -34.44
N ALA A 348 -17.04 21.22 -35.47
CA ALA A 348 -18.38 21.42 -36.01
C ALA A 348 -18.90 20.16 -36.75
N GLY A 349 -19.65 19.32 -36.02
CA GLY A 349 -20.16 18.04 -36.51
C GLY A 349 -19.42 16.81 -35.96
N CYS A 350 -18.55 16.99 -34.97
CA CYS A 350 -18.08 15.89 -34.11
C CYS A 350 -19.20 15.34 -33.22
N THR A 351 -18.98 14.16 -32.66
CA THR A 351 -19.85 13.53 -31.66
C THR A 351 -19.30 13.70 -30.24
N SER A 352 -20.10 13.35 -29.25
CA SER A 352 -19.73 13.15 -27.85
C SER A 352 -20.04 11.72 -27.44
N THR A 353 -19.47 11.24 -26.33
CA THR A 353 -19.76 9.91 -25.76
C THR A 353 -20.90 9.92 -24.71
N ILE A 354 -21.57 11.07 -24.56
CA ILE A 354 -22.72 11.27 -23.67
C ILE A 354 -23.85 10.28 -24.02
N ILE A 355 -24.37 9.56 -23.01
CA ILE A 355 -25.40 8.54 -23.20
C ILE A 355 -26.80 9.18 -23.36
N ASP A 356 -27.07 10.28 -22.63
CA ASP A 356 -28.28 11.08 -22.79
C ASP A 356 -28.24 11.96 -24.07
N GLN A 357 -29.41 12.28 -24.60
CA GLN A 357 -29.61 13.06 -25.82
C GLN A 357 -30.32 14.40 -25.57
N GLU A 358 -30.91 14.64 -24.40
CA GLU A 358 -31.66 15.86 -24.07
C GLU A 358 -31.23 16.47 -22.71
N LEU A 359 -29.98 16.96 -22.63
CA LEU A 359 -29.48 17.71 -21.47
C LEU A 359 -30.33 18.98 -21.18
N ASN A 360 -30.74 19.15 -19.93
CA ASN A 360 -31.55 20.28 -19.46
C ASN A 360 -30.68 21.49 -19.08
N GLU A 361 -30.18 22.25 -20.07
CA GLU A 361 -29.33 23.44 -19.82
C GLU A 361 -30.09 24.56 -19.08
N VAL A 362 -29.80 24.78 -17.79
CA VAL A 362 -30.43 25.80 -16.94
C VAL A 362 -29.56 27.07 -16.80
N ILE A 363 -28.24 26.93 -16.62
CA ILE A 363 -27.30 28.06 -16.52
C ILE A 363 -26.30 28.06 -17.68
N VAL A 364 -26.23 29.20 -18.37
CA VAL A 364 -25.33 29.45 -19.49
C VAL A 364 -24.39 30.62 -19.19
N LEU A 365 -23.09 30.41 -19.40
CA LEU A 365 -22.01 31.38 -19.21
C LEU A 365 -21.47 31.92 -20.54
N SER A 366 -20.91 33.15 -20.51
CA SER A 366 -20.31 33.82 -21.67
C SER A 366 -18.88 34.31 -21.39
N ASP A 367 -17.96 34.10 -22.35
CA ASP A 367 -16.51 34.39 -22.25
C ASP A 367 -15.89 33.73 -21.01
N VAL A 368 -15.98 32.39 -20.98
CA VAL A 368 -15.52 31.56 -19.86
C VAL A 368 -14.01 31.38 -19.89
N LYS A 369 -13.39 31.67 -18.74
CA LYS A 369 -12.00 31.34 -18.41
C LYS A 369 -12.01 30.40 -17.22
N VAL A 370 -11.30 29.30 -17.35
CA VAL A 370 -11.08 28.32 -16.31
C VAL A 370 -9.65 28.46 -15.82
N MET A 371 -9.47 28.40 -14.50
CA MET A 371 -8.18 28.11 -13.89
C MET A 371 -8.35 26.95 -12.91
N VAL A 372 -7.46 25.97 -13.00
CA VAL A 372 -7.42 24.79 -12.14
C VAL A 372 -6.10 24.80 -11.38
N CYS A 373 -6.15 24.52 -10.08
CA CYS A 373 -4.96 24.62 -9.22
C CYS A 373 -4.77 23.41 -8.30
N GLU A 374 -3.53 22.97 -8.21
CA GLU A 374 -3.08 22.01 -7.22
C GLU A 374 -1.84 22.53 -6.47
N TRP A 375 -1.40 21.77 -5.45
CA TRP A 375 -0.13 21.99 -4.79
C TRP A 375 0.74 20.74 -4.89
N ILE A 376 2.00 20.91 -5.28
CA ILE A 376 2.98 19.86 -5.49
C ILE A 376 4.26 20.22 -4.72
N PRO A 377 5.04 19.25 -4.18
CA PRO A 377 6.34 19.53 -3.55
C PRO A 377 7.38 20.08 -4.55
N PHE A 378 7.32 21.38 -4.81
CA PHE A 378 8.41 22.17 -5.36
C PHE A 378 9.24 22.82 -4.24
N GLY A 379 10.27 23.52 -4.68
CA GLY A 379 11.24 24.31 -3.94
C GLY A 379 12.24 24.83 -4.98
N SER A 380 13.02 25.87 -4.69
CA SER A 380 13.74 26.60 -5.74
C SER A 380 14.73 25.70 -6.53
N ASN A 381 15.30 24.66 -5.92
CA ASN A 381 16.12 23.65 -6.62
C ASN A 381 15.33 22.78 -7.61
N HIS A 382 14.04 22.50 -7.35
CA HIS A 382 13.17 21.79 -8.29
C HIS A 382 12.80 22.70 -9.49
N ILE A 383 12.64 24.01 -9.27
CA ILE A 383 12.44 24.98 -10.36
C ILE A 383 13.69 25.09 -11.24
N VAL A 384 14.90 25.16 -10.64
CA VAL A 384 16.17 25.09 -11.38
C VAL A 384 16.23 23.81 -12.23
N ALA A 385 15.98 22.64 -11.63
CA ALA A 385 16.02 21.37 -12.35
C ALA A 385 14.96 21.26 -13.47
N MET A 386 13.79 21.87 -13.29
CA MET A 386 12.74 21.94 -14.32
C MET A 386 13.12 22.91 -15.46
N ASN A 387 13.73 24.05 -15.13
CA ASN A 387 14.26 25.00 -16.11
C ASN A 387 15.37 24.37 -16.96
N ASP A 388 16.32 23.65 -16.33
CA ASP A 388 17.38 22.95 -17.04
C ASP A 388 16.80 21.81 -17.90
N LYS A 389 15.82 21.04 -17.40
CA LYS A 389 15.13 19.95 -18.14
C LYS A 389 14.38 20.46 -19.39
N LEU A 390 13.79 21.65 -19.33
CA LEU A 390 13.06 22.27 -20.45
C LEU A 390 13.97 23.05 -21.42
N GLY A 391 15.28 23.13 -21.15
CA GLY A 391 16.20 23.96 -21.93
C GLY A 391 15.92 25.46 -21.81
N SER A 392 15.31 25.93 -20.72
CA SER A 392 14.92 27.34 -20.52
C SER A 392 16.09 28.31 -20.71
N THR A 393 17.28 27.90 -20.28
CA THR A 393 18.54 28.65 -20.38
C THR A 393 19.29 28.42 -21.70
N GLU A 394 18.82 27.51 -22.56
CA GLU A 394 19.44 27.15 -23.83
C GLU A 394 18.93 27.98 -25.01
N ARG A 395 19.52 27.75 -26.20
CA ARG A 395 19.12 28.40 -27.46
C ARG A 395 17.88 27.78 -28.10
N VAL A 396 17.54 26.54 -27.72
CA VAL A 396 16.33 25.84 -28.16
C VAL A 396 15.55 25.52 -26.90
N GLN A 397 14.45 26.24 -26.70
CA GLN A 397 13.62 26.19 -25.50
C GLN A 397 12.40 25.30 -25.74
N GLY A 398 12.00 24.52 -24.74
CA GLY A 398 10.84 23.63 -24.83
C GLY A 398 11.08 22.43 -25.75
N GLY A 399 9.99 21.86 -26.29
CA GLY A 399 10.03 20.64 -27.10
C GLY A 399 8.99 19.61 -26.68
N LEU A 400 9.28 18.33 -26.94
CA LEU A 400 8.40 17.19 -26.63
C LEU A 400 8.94 16.42 -25.42
N PHE A 401 8.07 16.15 -24.45
CA PHE A 401 8.40 15.53 -23.17
C PHE A 401 7.54 14.28 -22.90
N THR A 402 8.09 13.37 -22.08
CA THR A 402 7.44 12.12 -21.67
C THR A 402 7.77 11.80 -20.22
N ALA A 403 6.91 11.03 -19.55
CA ALA A 403 7.18 10.53 -18.21
C ALA A 403 8.18 9.36 -18.18
N LEU A 404 8.34 8.65 -19.31
CA LEU A 404 9.11 7.41 -19.42
C LEU A 404 10.61 7.61 -19.11
N VAL A 405 11.20 6.66 -18.37
CA VAL A 405 12.64 6.61 -18.06
C VAL A 405 13.32 5.62 -19.00
N ASP A 406 14.38 6.05 -19.68
CA ASP A 406 15.19 5.18 -20.54
C ASP A 406 16.27 4.45 -19.71
N ASP A 407 16.12 3.14 -19.56
CA ASP A 407 17.11 2.26 -18.93
C ASP A 407 18.38 2.06 -19.78
N GLN A 408 18.37 2.39 -21.07
CA GLN A 408 19.46 2.15 -22.02
C GLN A 408 19.82 3.40 -22.87
N PRO A 409 20.19 4.54 -22.26
CA PRO A 409 20.48 5.80 -22.94
C PRO A 409 21.71 5.80 -23.88
N ALA A 410 22.41 4.67 -23.99
CA ALA A 410 23.45 4.43 -25.00
C ALA A 410 22.92 3.70 -26.25
N GLY A 411 21.62 3.38 -26.31
CA GLY A 411 20.95 2.72 -27.43
C GLY A 411 20.81 3.62 -28.65
N THR A 412 20.82 3.02 -29.84
CA THR A 412 20.67 3.76 -31.12
C THR A 412 19.22 4.17 -31.40
N LYS A 413 18.25 3.53 -30.72
CA LYS A 413 16.82 3.84 -30.79
C LYS A 413 16.15 3.36 -29.50
N PHE A 414 15.10 4.06 -29.10
CA PHE A 414 14.04 3.53 -28.24
C PHE A 414 12.73 3.53 -29.02
N ALA A 415 11.68 2.96 -28.45
CA ALA A 415 10.33 3.02 -28.98
C ALA A 415 9.40 3.50 -27.86
N MET A 416 8.39 4.27 -28.22
CA MET A 416 7.44 4.88 -27.29
C MET A 416 6.08 4.98 -27.97
N GLU A 417 5.03 5.05 -27.15
CA GLU A 417 3.65 5.19 -27.61
C GLU A 417 3.31 6.69 -27.86
N PRO A 418 2.21 7.00 -28.57
CA PRO A 418 1.67 8.36 -28.67
C PRO A 418 1.33 8.95 -27.28
N GLY A 419 1.07 10.26 -27.20
CA GLY A 419 0.93 10.95 -25.90
C GLY A 419 2.15 11.73 -25.46
N LEU A 420 2.75 12.51 -26.38
CA LEU A 420 3.83 13.43 -26.04
C LEU A 420 3.27 14.79 -25.60
N THR A 421 3.78 15.31 -24.50
CA THR A 421 3.51 16.68 -24.05
C THR A 421 4.43 17.64 -24.80
N SER A 422 3.84 18.50 -25.62
CA SER A 422 4.52 19.64 -26.25
C SER A 422 4.55 20.82 -25.26
N VAL A 423 5.70 21.47 -25.12
CA VAL A 423 5.90 22.62 -24.22
C VAL A 423 6.58 23.77 -24.95
N GLN A 424 5.98 24.96 -24.87
CA GLN A 424 6.54 26.23 -25.35
C GLN A 424 6.69 27.19 -24.17
N ILE A 425 7.92 27.59 -23.84
CA ILE A 425 8.21 28.48 -22.71
C ILE A 425 7.77 29.91 -23.03
N LEU A 426 7.11 30.58 -22.09
CA LEU A 426 6.73 31.99 -22.20
C LEU A 426 7.74 32.89 -21.47
N GLU A 427 7.99 32.60 -20.19
CA GLU A 427 8.86 33.39 -19.30
C GLU A 427 9.23 32.54 -18.07
N PHE A 428 10.38 32.80 -17.46
CA PHE A 428 10.84 32.08 -16.27
C PHE A 428 11.73 32.96 -15.40
N ASP A 429 11.69 32.74 -14.09
CA ASP A 429 12.85 32.99 -13.22
C ASP A 429 13.66 31.70 -13.10
N TYR A 430 14.97 31.81 -12.92
CA TYR A 430 15.83 30.62 -12.79
C TYR A 430 15.46 29.73 -11.59
N SER A 431 14.87 30.32 -10.54
CA SER A 431 14.70 29.72 -9.22
C SER A 431 13.30 29.82 -8.61
N MET A 432 12.50 30.85 -8.95
CA MET A 432 11.24 31.14 -8.28
C MET A 432 9.99 30.61 -9.00
N PHE A 433 9.93 30.72 -10.33
CA PHE A 433 8.75 30.31 -11.09
C PHE A 433 9.06 30.10 -12.58
N LEU A 434 8.12 29.46 -13.27
CA LEU A 434 8.19 29.14 -14.68
C LEU A 434 6.78 29.20 -15.30
N ASN A 435 6.64 29.90 -16.43
CA ASN A 435 5.42 30.02 -17.22
C ASN A 435 5.63 29.40 -18.61
N PHE A 436 4.71 28.56 -19.06
CA PHE A 436 4.75 27.93 -20.38
C PHE A 436 3.35 27.65 -20.92
N GLU A 437 3.25 27.50 -22.23
CA GLU A 437 2.10 26.85 -22.88
C GLU A 437 2.39 25.36 -23.02
N ALA A 438 1.37 24.52 -22.79
CA ALA A 438 1.45 23.07 -22.95
C ALA A 438 0.30 22.53 -23.82
N ASP A 439 0.61 21.55 -24.66
CA ASP A 439 -0.29 20.88 -25.61
C ASP A 439 -0.03 19.36 -25.53
N ILE A 440 -1.05 18.52 -25.63
CA ILE A 440 -0.95 17.08 -25.43
C ILE A 440 -1.42 16.35 -26.68
N ASN A 441 -0.56 15.50 -27.22
CA ASN A 441 -0.81 14.80 -28.47
C ASN A 441 -1.18 13.33 -28.19
N PHE A 442 -2.31 13.10 -27.53
CA PHE A 442 -2.94 11.78 -27.36
C PHE A 442 -3.83 11.40 -28.56
N PRO A 443 -4.21 10.12 -28.70
CA PRO A 443 -5.19 9.67 -29.69
C PRO A 443 -6.61 9.57 -29.09
N GLU A 444 -7.46 10.52 -29.44
CA GLU A 444 -8.89 10.58 -29.05
C GLU A 444 -9.74 9.41 -29.58
N GLU A 445 -10.93 9.20 -28.99
CA GLU A 445 -11.93 8.24 -29.50
C GLU A 445 -12.48 8.59 -30.90
N GLU A 446 -12.99 7.59 -31.63
CA GLU A 446 -13.50 7.76 -33.01
C GLU A 446 -14.77 8.63 -33.09
N GLY A 447 -14.56 9.95 -33.23
CA GLY A 447 -15.62 10.94 -33.48
C GLY A 447 -15.59 12.13 -32.52
N VAL A 448 -14.94 11.97 -31.37
CA VAL A 448 -14.61 13.06 -30.45
C VAL A 448 -13.39 13.82 -30.99
N LYS A 449 -13.32 15.13 -30.70
CA LYS A 449 -12.14 15.92 -31.00
C LYS A 449 -11.91 17.01 -29.97
N GLN A 450 -10.86 16.84 -29.19
CA GLN A 450 -10.38 17.85 -28.26
C GLN A 450 -9.27 18.68 -28.92
N ILE A 451 -9.30 20.00 -28.73
CA ILE A 451 -8.21 20.92 -29.07
C ILE A 451 -7.92 21.70 -27.81
N GLU A 452 -7.08 21.11 -26.95
CA GLU A 452 -6.69 21.70 -25.67
C GLU A 452 -5.28 22.27 -25.72
N GLN A 453 -5.11 23.46 -25.13
CA GLN A 453 -3.79 24.02 -24.88
C GLN A 453 -3.82 24.85 -23.58
N PHE A 454 -2.97 24.49 -22.63
CA PHE A 454 -2.92 25.09 -21.29
C PHE A 454 -1.92 26.24 -21.23
N GLY A 455 -2.26 27.30 -20.50
CA GLY A 455 -1.27 28.17 -19.88
C GLY A 455 -0.91 27.63 -18.50
N VAL A 456 0.36 27.34 -18.23
CA VAL A 456 0.81 26.72 -16.98
C VAL A 456 1.77 27.64 -16.23
N HIS A 457 1.49 27.91 -14.95
CA HIS A 457 2.38 28.58 -14.00
C HIS A 457 2.78 27.60 -12.90
N VAL A 458 4.09 27.43 -12.69
CA VAL A 458 4.67 26.63 -11.61
C VAL A 458 5.55 27.54 -10.74
N ARG A 459 5.43 27.43 -9.42
CA ARG A 459 6.17 28.24 -8.44
C ARG A 459 6.95 27.38 -7.44
N ASP A 460 8.06 27.91 -6.93
CA ASP A 460 8.90 27.26 -5.92
C ASP A 460 8.16 26.93 -4.62
N ASP A 461 7.20 27.78 -4.22
CA ASP A 461 6.28 27.52 -3.11
C ASP A 461 5.33 26.32 -3.32
N GLY A 462 5.40 25.63 -4.46
CA GLY A 462 4.59 24.45 -4.79
C GLY A 462 3.22 24.75 -5.38
N SER A 463 2.84 26.02 -5.54
CA SER A 463 1.60 26.40 -6.22
C SER A 463 1.72 26.10 -7.73
N VAL A 464 0.75 25.37 -8.26
CA VAL A 464 0.59 25.13 -9.70
C VAL A 464 -0.76 25.68 -10.15
N CYS A 465 -0.77 26.47 -11.22
CA CYS A 465 -1.98 26.96 -11.85
C CYS A 465 -1.97 26.59 -13.34
N TYR A 466 -3.02 25.91 -13.79
CA TYR A 466 -3.35 25.66 -15.17
C TYR A 466 -4.47 26.62 -15.55
N GLY A 467 -4.40 27.28 -16.70
CA GLY A 467 -5.41 28.23 -17.14
C GLY A 467 -5.71 28.13 -18.64
N LEU A 468 -6.99 28.20 -18.96
CA LEU A 468 -7.52 28.05 -20.31
C LEU A 468 -8.77 28.91 -20.52
N THR A 469 -8.93 29.43 -21.73
CA THR A 469 -10.11 30.16 -22.18
C THR A 469 -10.92 29.25 -23.10
N ILE A 470 -12.22 29.11 -22.85
CA ILE A 470 -13.11 28.33 -23.70
C ILE A 470 -13.43 29.15 -24.96
N ASP A 471 -13.14 28.60 -26.13
CA ASP A 471 -13.52 29.20 -27.42
C ASP A 471 -14.80 28.56 -28.00
N GLY A 472 -15.11 27.32 -27.60
CA GLY A 472 -16.41 26.68 -27.81
C GLY A 472 -16.41 25.19 -27.43
N ILE A 473 -17.60 24.63 -27.25
CA ILE A 473 -17.83 23.21 -26.91
C ILE A 473 -19.00 22.70 -27.74
N MET A 474 -18.87 21.55 -28.40
CA MET A 474 -19.87 20.95 -29.29
C MET A 474 -20.40 21.95 -30.34
N ASP A 475 -21.69 22.31 -30.32
CA ASP A 475 -22.30 23.31 -31.21
C ASP A 475 -22.38 24.73 -30.58
N ARG A 476 -21.86 24.89 -29.35
CA ARG A 476 -21.96 26.11 -28.55
C ARG A 476 -20.73 27.00 -28.75
N ASP A 477 -20.97 28.23 -29.21
CA ASP A 477 -19.95 29.28 -29.23
C ASP A 477 -19.54 29.70 -27.81
N LYS A 478 -18.36 30.32 -27.69
CA LYS A 478 -17.83 31.01 -26.50
C LYS A 478 -18.81 31.84 -25.64
N ASP A 479 -19.87 32.39 -26.22
CA ASP A 479 -20.86 33.19 -25.50
C ASP A 479 -22.02 32.35 -24.88
N ARG A 480 -22.07 31.04 -25.13
CA ARG A 480 -23.18 30.13 -24.80
C ARG A 480 -22.72 28.81 -24.17
N VAL A 481 -21.79 28.86 -23.21
CA VAL A 481 -21.25 27.65 -22.54
C VAL A 481 -22.19 27.20 -21.40
N SER A 482 -22.83 26.04 -21.54
CA SER A 482 -23.61 25.39 -20.48
C SER A 482 -22.72 24.72 -19.43
N LEU A 483 -23.25 24.55 -18.21
CA LEU A 483 -22.49 23.96 -17.10
C LEU A 483 -22.25 22.45 -17.27
N ASP A 484 -23.11 21.73 -17.97
CA ASP A 484 -23.06 20.25 -18.14
C ASP A 484 -22.02 19.82 -19.17
N HIS A 485 -21.76 20.67 -20.17
CA HIS A 485 -20.63 20.55 -21.07
C HIS A 485 -19.32 20.99 -20.38
N LEU A 486 -19.39 21.96 -19.47
CA LEU A 486 -18.22 22.45 -18.73
C LEU A 486 -17.78 21.47 -17.62
N SER A 487 -18.69 20.74 -16.99
CA SER A 487 -18.37 19.71 -15.98
C SER A 487 -17.63 18.53 -16.61
N ARG A 488 -18.05 18.09 -17.80
CA ARG A 488 -17.36 17.08 -18.63
C ARG A 488 -15.96 17.55 -19.04
N LEU A 489 -15.85 18.71 -19.69
CA LEU A 489 -14.55 19.33 -20.03
C LEU A 489 -13.61 19.48 -18.82
N LEU A 490 -14.14 19.76 -17.63
CA LEU A 490 -13.33 19.86 -16.40
C LEU A 490 -12.79 18.52 -15.89
N ALA A 491 -13.42 17.38 -16.20
CA ALA A 491 -12.86 16.07 -15.88
C ALA A 491 -11.59 15.81 -16.71
N ASP A 492 -11.64 16.12 -18.00
CA ASP A 492 -10.55 16.00 -18.97
C ASP A 492 -9.38 16.90 -18.56
N VAL A 493 -9.65 18.21 -18.42
CA VAL A 493 -8.72 19.23 -17.87
C VAL A 493 -8.03 18.74 -16.61
N HIS A 494 -8.72 18.05 -15.69
CA HIS A 494 -8.12 17.55 -14.45
C HIS A 494 -7.22 16.34 -14.66
N GLN A 495 -7.53 15.44 -15.59
CA GLN A 495 -6.67 14.29 -15.91
C GLN A 495 -5.44 14.75 -16.70
N ASP A 496 -5.63 15.56 -17.73
CA ASP A 496 -4.56 15.98 -18.64
C ASP A 496 -3.59 16.99 -18.02
N SER A 497 -4.09 17.90 -17.18
CA SER A 497 -3.20 18.72 -16.33
C SER A 497 -2.32 17.87 -15.40
N SER A 498 -2.82 16.72 -14.89
CA SER A 498 -1.98 15.79 -14.12
C SER A 498 -0.86 15.23 -14.98
N THR A 499 -1.20 14.75 -16.18
CA THR A 499 -0.29 14.09 -17.14
C THR A 499 0.79 15.03 -17.66
N ILE A 500 0.46 16.29 -17.96
CA ILE A 500 1.43 17.33 -18.32
C ILE A 500 2.53 17.42 -17.27
N LEU A 501 2.17 17.66 -16.00
CA LEU A 501 3.19 17.78 -14.96
C LEU A 501 3.86 16.44 -14.65
N GLU A 502 3.17 15.31 -14.78
CA GLU A 502 3.80 14.00 -14.58
C GLU A 502 4.97 13.79 -15.56
N SER A 503 4.82 14.22 -16.82
CA SER A 503 5.93 14.22 -17.79
C SER A 503 7.11 15.11 -17.35
N LEU A 504 6.82 16.26 -16.72
CA LEU A 504 7.82 17.28 -16.37
C LEU A 504 8.49 17.08 -15.01
N LEU A 505 7.81 16.46 -14.03
CA LEU A 505 8.33 16.20 -12.69
C LEU A 505 9.57 15.30 -12.67
N THR A 506 10.29 15.35 -11.55
CA THR A 506 11.41 14.44 -11.25
C THR A 506 10.91 13.14 -10.62
N SER A 507 11.65 12.03 -10.80
CA SER A 507 11.32 10.72 -10.22
C SER A 507 11.24 10.71 -8.68
N TYR A 508 11.85 11.70 -8.01
CA TYR A 508 11.72 11.90 -6.57
C TYR A 508 10.37 12.56 -6.21
N GLN A 509 9.97 13.61 -6.93
CA GLN A 509 8.69 14.28 -6.70
C GLN A 509 7.49 13.37 -7.01
N ARG A 510 7.55 12.59 -8.10
CA ARG A 510 6.55 11.55 -8.41
C ARG A 510 6.35 10.61 -7.23
N ARG A 511 7.45 10.07 -6.69
CA ARG A 511 7.45 9.20 -5.51
C ARG A 511 6.95 9.85 -4.21
N LEU A 512 7.06 11.17 -4.05
CA LEU A 512 6.40 11.91 -2.95
C LEU A 512 4.87 11.94 -3.15
N ILE A 513 4.40 12.15 -4.40
CA ILE A 513 2.98 12.16 -4.76
C ILE A 513 2.37 10.75 -4.68
N GLU A 514 3.02 9.73 -5.22
CA GLU A 514 2.68 8.29 -5.05
C GLU A 514 2.52 7.93 -3.57
N THR A 515 3.41 8.41 -2.70
CA THR A 515 3.35 8.12 -1.26
C THR A 515 2.15 8.81 -0.58
N LEU A 516 1.67 9.92 -1.13
CA LEU A 516 0.49 10.65 -0.65
C LEU A 516 -0.82 10.04 -1.16
N LEU A 517 -0.95 9.92 -2.48
CA LEU A 517 -2.20 9.53 -3.18
C LEU A 517 -2.36 8.01 -3.31
N GLY A 518 -1.27 7.24 -3.24
CA GLY A 518 -1.28 5.81 -3.46
C GLY A 518 -1.14 5.46 -4.93
N GLU A 519 -2.14 4.77 -5.47
CA GLU A 519 -2.10 4.19 -6.83
C GLU A 519 -2.57 5.20 -7.90
N ASP A 520 -3.29 6.25 -7.50
CA ASP A 520 -4.02 7.14 -8.42
C ASP A 520 -3.26 8.45 -8.66
N VAL A 521 -2.04 8.34 -9.20
CA VAL A 521 -1.17 9.51 -9.47
C VAL A 521 -1.77 10.47 -10.52
N ASN A 522 -2.65 9.96 -11.38
CA ASN A 522 -3.29 10.72 -12.46
C ASN A 522 -4.56 11.46 -11.98
N ASN A 523 -5.32 10.90 -11.04
CA ASN A 523 -6.60 11.47 -10.56
C ASN A 523 -6.39 12.48 -9.42
N ARG A 524 -5.41 13.38 -9.56
CA ARG A 524 -5.10 14.39 -8.54
C ARG A 524 -6.23 15.41 -8.46
N SER A 525 -6.96 15.43 -7.33
CA SER A 525 -8.03 16.41 -7.09
C SER A 525 -7.48 17.84 -7.06
N LYS A 526 -8.07 18.74 -7.85
CA LYS A 526 -7.65 20.15 -7.98
C LYS A 526 -8.78 21.09 -7.57
N PHE A 527 -8.46 22.39 -7.43
CA PHE A 527 -9.43 23.44 -7.11
C PHE A 527 -9.81 24.24 -8.36
N ASN A 528 -11.11 24.37 -8.61
CA ASN A 528 -11.66 25.07 -9.79
C ASN A 528 -11.88 26.57 -9.51
N VAL A 529 -11.47 27.42 -10.45
CA VAL A 529 -11.79 28.85 -10.44
C VAL A 529 -12.32 29.21 -11.83
N ILE A 530 -13.59 29.61 -11.88
CA ILE A 530 -14.28 29.90 -13.13
C ILE A 530 -14.63 31.37 -13.16
N ILE A 531 -14.12 32.07 -14.17
CA ILE A 531 -14.38 33.48 -14.42
C ILE A 531 -15.18 33.58 -15.72
N ALA A 532 -16.37 34.17 -15.66
CA ALA A 532 -17.20 34.45 -16.83
C ALA A 532 -17.54 35.93 -16.88
N LYS A 533 -17.81 36.47 -18.07
CA LYS A 533 -18.32 37.85 -18.17
C LYS A 533 -19.78 37.96 -17.81
N LYS A 534 -20.58 36.95 -18.19
CA LYS A 534 -22.03 36.93 -17.99
C LYS A 534 -22.50 35.53 -17.60
N ILE A 535 -23.62 35.51 -16.90
CA ILE A 535 -24.39 34.33 -16.48
C ILE A 535 -25.84 34.57 -16.88
N THR A 536 -26.45 33.57 -17.48
CA THR A 536 -27.82 33.62 -18.00
C THR A 536 -28.57 32.41 -17.45
N PRO A 537 -29.71 32.59 -16.78
CA PRO A 537 -30.30 33.86 -16.35
C PRO A 537 -29.50 34.54 -15.22
N ARG A 538 -29.33 35.89 -15.28
CA ARG A 538 -28.76 36.67 -14.17
C ARG A 538 -29.83 36.96 -13.13
N MET A 539 -29.72 36.30 -11.98
CA MET A 539 -30.62 36.48 -10.83
C MET A 539 -29.87 37.01 -9.60
N SER A 540 -30.60 37.22 -8.50
CA SER A 540 -30.03 37.58 -7.20
C SER A 540 -29.37 36.37 -6.54
N CYS A 541 -28.28 36.60 -5.82
CA CYS A 541 -27.47 35.56 -5.18
C CYS A 541 -28.23 34.44 -4.47
N ALA A 542 -29.28 34.78 -3.72
CA ALA A 542 -30.06 33.80 -2.95
C ALA A 542 -30.86 32.80 -3.80
N LEU A 543 -31.01 33.03 -5.10
CA LEU A 543 -31.67 32.12 -6.04
C LEU A 543 -30.66 31.19 -6.77
N TYR A 544 -29.35 31.35 -6.55
CA TYR A 544 -28.33 30.34 -6.93
C TYR A 544 -27.94 29.43 -5.74
N MET A 545 -28.76 29.44 -4.69
CA MET A 545 -28.55 28.77 -3.40
C MET A 545 -29.91 28.28 -2.86
N ASP A 546 -30.71 27.72 -3.75
CA ASP A 546 -32.12 27.40 -3.57
C ASP A 546 -32.38 25.95 -3.14
N LYS A 547 -31.36 25.05 -3.22
CA LYS A 547 -31.52 23.58 -3.25
C LYS A 547 -32.42 23.08 -4.42
N GLU A 548 -32.47 23.80 -5.54
CA GLU A 548 -33.18 23.34 -6.74
C GLU A 548 -32.20 23.26 -7.92
N GLU A 549 -32.70 23.20 -9.16
CA GLU A 549 -31.95 23.03 -10.41
C GLU A 549 -30.70 23.94 -10.50
N HIS A 550 -30.85 25.23 -10.13
CA HIS A 550 -29.78 26.23 -10.20
C HIS A 550 -28.59 25.91 -9.29
N GLU A 551 -28.84 25.42 -8.08
CA GLU A 551 -27.74 25.02 -7.20
C GLU A 551 -27.14 23.67 -7.64
N ASN A 552 -27.93 22.78 -8.24
CA ASN A 552 -27.48 21.44 -8.63
C ASN A 552 -26.51 21.43 -9.82
N GLU A 553 -26.73 22.21 -10.87
CA GLU A 553 -25.70 22.41 -11.91
C GLU A 553 -24.40 22.98 -11.31
N LEU A 554 -24.49 23.99 -10.45
CA LEU A 554 -23.31 24.58 -9.79
C LEU A 554 -22.56 23.55 -8.93
N LYS A 555 -23.26 22.64 -8.25
CA LYS A 555 -22.66 21.50 -7.52
C LYS A 555 -21.89 20.55 -8.44
N GLN A 556 -22.29 20.35 -9.71
CA GLN A 556 -21.49 19.55 -10.66
C GLN A 556 -20.07 20.14 -10.81
N VAL A 557 -20.00 21.45 -11.02
CA VAL A 557 -18.80 22.15 -11.53
C VAL A 557 -17.85 22.62 -10.41
N ILE A 558 -18.38 23.02 -9.26
CA ILE A 558 -17.60 23.52 -8.10
C ILE A 558 -17.82 22.75 -6.79
N GLY A 559 -18.59 21.66 -6.82
CA GLY A 559 -18.88 20.81 -5.66
C GLY A 559 -19.79 21.47 -4.62
N ASP A 560 -19.92 20.84 -3.44
CA ASP A 560 -20.82 21.26 -2.35
C ASP A 560 -20.73 22.78 -2.09
N THR A 561 -21.81 23.52 -2.34
CA THR A 561 -21.86 24.99 -2.23
C THR A 561 -21.67 25.46 -0.78
N HIS A 562 -21.24 26.71 -0.59
CA HIS A 562 -21.02 27.29 0.74
C HIS A 562 -21.69 28.65 0.92
N ALA A 563 -21.58 29.55 -0.05
CA ALA A 563 -22.27 30.85 -0.07
C ALA A 563 -22.10 31.58 -1.40
N SER A 564 -23.17 32.26 -1.84
CA SER A 564 -23.20 33.28 -2.89
C SER A 564 -23.09 34.70 -2.32
N TYR A 565 -22.41 35.62 -3.03
CA TYR A 565 -22.28 37.03 -2.65
C TYR A 565 -22.36 37.96 -3.89
N ASP A 566 -23.21 39.00 -3.83
CA ASP A 566 -23.20 40.11 -4.79
C ASP A 566 -22.30 41.21 -4.22
N ILE A 567 -21.21 41.51 -4.93
CA ILE A 567 -20.22 42.52 -4.53
C ILE A 567 -20.18 43.60 -5.61
N ASN A 568 -20.99 44.63 -5.39
CA ASN A 568 -21.40 45.61 -6.39
C ASN A 568 -22.13 44.88 -7.54
N ASP A 569 -21.55 44.83 -8.74
CA ASP A 569 -22.14 44.14 -9.92
C ASP A 569 -21.62 42.70 -10.10
N THR A 570 -20.55 42.32 -9.40
CA THR A 570 -19.91 41.00 -9.50
C THR A 570 -20.63 39.97 -8.64
N LEU A 571 -20.98 38.83 -9.24
CA LEU A 571 -21.43 37.63 -8.54
C LEU A 571 -20.21 36.79 -8.14
N LEU A 572 -20.11 36.40 -6.88
CA LEU A 572 -19.12 35.46 -6.35
C LEU A 572 -19.82 34.29 -5.66
N ILE A 573 -19.74 33.09 -6.24
CA ILE A 573 -20.22 31.84 -5.62
C ILE A 573 -19.02 31.07 -5.09
N THR A 574 -19.09 30.66 -3.82
CA THR A 574 -18.05 29.91 -3.14
C THR A 574 -18.56 28.53 -2.76
N ALA A 575 -17.75 27.51 -3.04
CA ALA A 575 -18.05 26.11 -2.77
C ALA A 575 -16.79 25.36 -2.27
N LYS A 576 -16.96 24.05 -2.08
CA LYS A 576 -15.95 23.13 -1.56
C LYS A 576 -14.79 22.91 -2.54
N ASN A 577 -15.08 22.60 -3.80
CA ASN A 577 -14.08 22.24 -4.82
C ASN A 577 -13.77 23.38 -5.79
N GLY A 578 -14.53 24.48 -5.77
CA GLY A 578 -14.22 25.65 -6.57
C GLY A 578 -14.93 26.95 -6.19
N ILE A 579 -14.75 27.97 -7.04
CA ILE A 579 -15.50 29.24 -7.03
C ILE A 579 -15.93 29.63 -8.44
N VAL A 580 -17.10 30.25 -8.58
CA VAL A 580 -17.56 30.90 -9.82
C VAL A 580 -17.62 32.41 -9.59
N ILE A 581 -17.12 33.18 -10.56
CA ILE A 581 -17.01 34.64 -10.51
C ILE A 581 -17.54 35.21 -11.82
N VAL A 582 -18.55 36.09 -11.76
CA VAL A 582 -19.18 36.67 -12.95
C VAL A 582 -19.09 38.19 -12.93
N THR A 583 -18.43 38.77 -13.93
CA THR A 583 -17.88 40.14 -13.83
C THR A 583 -17.39 40.72 -15.17
N GLU A 584 -17.48 42.04 -15.38
CA GLU A 584 -17.01 42.69 -16.61
C GLU A 584 -15.53 43.16 -16.58
N ASP A 585 -14.93 43.34 -15.39
CA ASP A 585 -13.51 43.68 -15.20
C ASP A 585 -12.85 42.68 -14.25
N GLU A 586 -11.70 42.15 -14.66
CA GLU A 586 -10.95 41.12 -13.95
C GLU A 586 -9.69 41.63 -13.23
N THR A 587 -9.26 42.86 -13.51
CA THR A 587 -7.99 43.40 -13.01
C THR A 587 -7.92 43.64 -11.49
N PRO A 588 -8.99 44.03 -10.75
CA PRO A 588 -8.86 44.39 -9.32
C PRO A 588 -8.93 43.19 -8.35
N PHE A 589 -9.23 41.99 -8.85
CA PHE A 589 -9.38 40.78 -8.04
C PHE A 589 -8.30 39.72 -8.28
N GLU A 590 -7.58 39.80 -9.39
CA GLU A 590 -6.72 38.74 -9.94
C GLU A 590 -5.77 38.15 -8.88
N ASN A 591 -5.03 39.03 -8.19
CA ASN A 591 -4.10 38.70 -7.12
C ASN A 591 -4.77 37.99 -5.91
N ILE A 592 -5.98 38.42 -5.51
CA ILE A 592 -6.71 37.81 -4.38
C ILE A 592 -7.16 36.40 -4.73
N ILE A 593 -7.63 36.19 -5.97
CA ILE A 593 -8.08 34.88 -6.43
C ILE A 593 -6.91 33.91 -6.57
N LEU A 594 -5.80 34.33 -7.19
CA LEU A 594 -4.56 33.55 -7.24
C LEU A 594 -4.09 33.14 -5.84
N PHE A 595 -4.12 34.06 -4.88
CA PHE A 595 -3.76 33.79 -3.49
C PHE A 595 -4.74 32.83 -2.79
N TYR A 596 -6.05 33.00 -2.98
CA TYR A 596 -7.07 32.13 -2.41
C TYR A 596 -7.01 30.71 -2.99
N MET A 597 -6.87 30.61 -4.32
CA MET A 597 -6.65 29.39 -5.08
C MET A 597 -5.41 28.61 -4.58
N SER A 598 -4.28 29.30 -4.44
CA SER A 598 -3.03 28.77 -3.87
C SER A 598 -3.17 28.23 -2.43
N LEU A 599 -4.03 28.85 -1.61
CA LEU A 599 -4.42 28.30 -0.29
C LEU A 599 -5.34 27.07 -0.41
N MET A 600 -6.23 27.01 -1.40
CA MET A 600 -7.13 25.86 -1.60
C MET A 600 -6.39 24.62 -2.11
N GLY A 601 -5.43 24.76 -3.02
CA GLY A 601 -4.55 23.65 -3.43
C GLY A 601 -3.84 23.01 -2.23
N ARG A 602 -3.26 23.84 -1.34
CA ARG A 602 -2.67 23.37 -0.06
C ARG A 602 -3.70 22.75 0.88
N ARG A 603 -4.96 23.21 0.90
CA ARG A 603 -6.04 22.62 1.71
C ARG A 603 -6.32 21.19 1.27
N ILE A 604 -6.48 20.94 -0.03
CA ILE A 604 -6.73 19.60 -0.60
C ILE A 604 -5.59 18.65 -0.23
N ILE A 605 -4.34 19.06 -0.39
CA ILE A 605 -3.19 18.24 -0.01
C ILE A 605 -3.10 17.99 1.51
N LEU A 606 -3.48 18.96 2.35
CA LEU A 606 -3.63 18.75 3.81
C LEU A 606 -4.76 17.77 4.18
N ASP A 607 -5.80 17.65 3.35
CA ASP A 607 -6.89 16.69 3.52
C ASP A 607 -6.42 15.26 3.14
N HIS A 608 -5.75 15.09 1.99
CA HIS A 608 -5.14 13.82 1.59
C HIS A 608 -4.03 13.36 2.54
N PHE A 609 -3.18 14.27 3.02
CA PHE A 609 -2.12 13.95 3.97
C PHE A 609 -2.68 13.42 5.29
N PHE A 610 -3.78 14.02 5.78
CA PHE A 610 -4.46 13.57 6.99
C PHE A 610 -5.00 12.14 6.83
N ALA A 611 -5.60 11.81 5.69
CA ALA A 611 -6.06 10.44 5.39
C ALA A 611 -4.88 9.45 5.33
N ARG A 612 -3.80 9.78 4.62
CA ARG A 612 -2.62 8.90 4.47
C ARG A 612 -1.94 8.59 5.81
N VAL A 613 -1.93 9.54 6.74
CA VAL A 613 -1.41 9.36 8.11
C VAL A 613 -2.15 8.24 8.87
N PHE A 614 -3.47 8.08 8.69
CA PHE A 614 -4.21 6.97 9.32
C PHE A 614 -3.96 5.62 8.64
N SER A 615 -3.88 5.59 7.30
CA SER A 615 -3.51 4.39 6.56
C SER A 615 -2.15 3.84 7.01
N LEU A 616 -1.17 4.73 7.23
CA LEU A 616 0.15 4.34 7.75
C LEU A 616 0.09 3.88 9.21
N TYR A 617 -0.76 4.49 10.05
CA TYR A 617 -0.98 4.02 11.42
C TYR A 617 -1.58 2.60 11.46
N GLU A 618 -2.47 2.25 10.52
CA GLU A 618 -3.01 0.90 10.43
C GLU A 618 -1.96 -0.12 9.95
N MET A 619 -1.14 0.21 8.93
CA MET A 619 0.00 -0.65 8.53
C MET A 619 1.04 -0.84 9.66
N LEU A 620 1.23 0.19 10.49
CA LEU A 620 2.07 0.12 11.69
C LEU A 620 1.46 -0.80 12.76
N LYS A 621 0.13 -0.81 12.91
CA LYS A 621 -0.63 -1.71 13.79
C LYS A 621 -0.67 -3.16 13.27
N GLU A 622 -0.80 -3.37 11.97
CA GLU A 622 -0.65 -4.67 11.31
C GLU A 622 0.76 -5.23 11.54
N THR A 623 1.79 -4.42 11.30
CA THR A 623 3.19 -4.79 11.57
C THR A 623 3.39 -5.17 13.04
N ARG A 624 2.78 -4.44 13.98
CA ARG A 624 2.77 -4.77 15.41
C ARG A 624 2.14 -6.14 15.70
N THR A 625 1.01 -6.49 15.06
CA THR A 625 0.40 -7.81 15.26
C THR A 625 1.23 -8.93 14.64
N LEU A 626 1.93 -8.70 13.52
CA LEU A 626 2.90 -9.66 12.98
C LEU A 626 4.05 -9.90 13.97
N ILE A 627 4.62 -8.86 14.58
CA ILE A 627 5.70 -8.98 15.57
C ILE A 627 5.22 -9.75 16.81
N LEU A 628 4.01 -9.48 17.32
CA LEU A 628 3.42 -10.22 18.45
C LEU A 628 3.09 -11.68 18.12
N ASN A 629 2.88 -12.02 16.85
CA ASN A 629 2.55 -13.37 16.39
C ASN A 629 3.71 -14.08 15.67
N HIS A 630 4.96 -13.58 15.80
CA HIS A 630 6.09 -14.05 14.99
C HIS A 630 6.45 -15.54 15.16
N GLU A 631 5.99 -16.18 16.24
CA GLU A 631 6.18 -17.61 16.51
C GLU A 631 5.11 -18.50 15.82
N LYS A 632 4.24 -17.93 14.96
CA LYS A 632 3.21 -18.68 14.21
C LYS A 632 3.60 -19.09 12.78
N SER A 633 4.60 -18.48 12.16
CA SER A 633 5.08 -18.94 10.86
C SER A 633 6.59 -18.76 10.67
N PRO A 634 7.28 -19.68 9.96
CA PRO A 634 8.72 -19.58 9.71
C PRO A 634 9.16 -18.33 8.95
N ASN A 635 8.25 -17.69 8.22
CA ASN A 635 8.52 -16.52 7.38
C ASN A 635 8.18 -15.19 8.07
N SER A 636 7.54 -15.21 9.25
CA SER A 636 7.13 -14.00 9.98
C SER A 636 8.26 -12.97 10.12
N PHE A 637 9.49 -13.38 10.42
CA PHE A 637 10.61 -12.44 10.59
C PHE A 637 10.96 -11.66 9.31
N GLN A 638 10.86 -12.30 8.13
CA GLN A 638 11.06 -11.62 6.86
C GLN A 638 9.92 -10.63 6.58
N ASN A 639 8.68 -11.05 6.80
CA ASN A 639 7.50 -10.21 6.60
C ASN A 639 7.49 -8.99 7.53
N ILE A 640 7.87 -9.17 8.81
CA ILE A 640 8.10 -8.09 9.79
C ILE A 640 9.14 -7.10 9.27
N ARG A 641 10.31 -7.60 8.82
CA ARG A 641 11.39 -6.73 8.35
C ARG A 641 10.98 -5.94 7.10
N THR A 642 10.24 -6.55 6.18
CA THR A 642 9.69 -5.87 4.99
C THR A 642 8.67 -4.80 5.40
N GLY A 643 7.72 -5.14 6.27
CA GLY A 643 6.70 -4.19 6.77
C GLY A 643 7.31 -2.98 7.49
N VAL A 644 8.21 -3.20 8.46
CA VAL A 644 8.94 -2.13 9.16
C VAL A 644 9.77 -1.28 8.19
N SER A 645 10.32 -1.88 7.12
CA SER A 645 11.07 -1.14 6.10
C SER A 645 10.18 -0.26 5.24
N GLU A 646 9.04 -0.78 4.78
CA GLU A 646 8.11 -0.06 3.90
C GLU A 646 7.37 1.06 4.65
N VAL A 647 6.85 0.78 5.85
CA VAL A 647 6.24 1.80 6.73
C VAL A 647 7.26 2.89 7.06
N SER A 648 8.55 2.56 7.24
CA SER A 648 9.59 3.58 7.42
C SER A 648 9.87 4.39 6.17
N LYS A 649 9.88 3.77 4.98
CA LYS A 649 10.10 4.46 3.69
C LYS A 649 9.01 5.51 3.48
N GLN A 650 7.75 5.15 3.71
CA GLN A 650 6.62 6.05 3.59
C GLN A 650 6.61 7.13 4.68
N ALA A 651 6.96 6.80 5.93
CA ALA A 651 7.01 7.78 7.03
C ALA A 651 8.13 8.83 6.86
N ILE A 652 9.21 8.52 6.13
CA ILE A 652 10.26 9.48 5.75
C ILE A 652 9.74 10.41 4.65
N LEU A 653 9.21 9.85 3.56
CA LEU A 653 8.69 10.62 2.42
C LEU A 653 7.53 11.55 2.83
N LEU A 654 6.65 11.12 3.75
CA LEU A 654 5.62 12.00 4.33
C LEU A 654 6.19 13.07 5.27
N GLN A 655 7.33 12.84 5.94
CA GLN A 655 8.01 13.91 6.68
C GLN A 655 8.59 14.97 5.72
N GLU A 656 9.21 14.53 4.62
CA GLU A 656 9.80 15.39 3.60
C GLU A 656 8.72 16.24 2.90
N LEU A 657 7.62 15.60 2.47
CA LEU A 657 6.43 16.26 1.92
C LEU A 657 5.84 17.30 2.88
N LEU A 658 5.76 16.99 4.17
CA LEU A 658 5.30 17.93 5.20
C LEU A 658 6.32 19.06 5.49
N GLY A 659 7.59 18.85 5.14
CA GLY A 659 8.63 19.88 5.12
C GLY A 659 8.29 20.96 4.09
N TYR A 660 8.25 20.59 2.81
CA TYR A 660 7.85 21.46 1.70
C TYR A 660 6.50 22.15 1.97
N LEU A 661 5.51 21.42 2.49
CA LEU A 661 4.20 21.97 2.83
C LEU A 661 4.21 22.92 4.04
N THR A 662 5.22 22.85 4.92
CA THR A 662 5.41 23.83 6.01
C THR A 662 6.10 25.09 5.49
N GLU A 663 7.17 24.92 4.70
CA GLU A 663 7.94 26.00 4.09
C GLU A 663 7.05 26.84 3.18
N SER A 664 6.25 26.19 2.33
CA SER A 664 5.27 26.85 1.47
C SER A 664 4.14 27.60 2.20
N PHE A 665 3.98 27.41 3.51
CA PHE A 665 3.11 28.26 4.32
C PHE A 665 3.87 29.44 4.93
N ASP A 666 5.15 29.32 5.28
CA ASP A 666 5.90 30.38 5.95
C ASP A 666 6.40 31.47 5.00
N GLU A 667 6.51 31.18 3.71
CA GLU A 667 6.75 32.16 2.63
C GLU A 667 5.49 32.96 2.22
N ILE A 668 4.29 32.48 2.57
CA ILE A 668 3.01 33.13 2.23
C ILE A 668 2.88 34.50 2.92
N GLN A 669 2.93 35.56 2.10
CA GLN A 669 2.58 36.93 2.47
C GLN A 669 1.15 37.22 2.04
N VAL A 670 0.26 37.52 2.99
CA VAL A 670 -1.13 37.89 2.68
C VAL A 670 -1.14 39.24 1.94
N PRO A 671 -1.78 39.35 0.75
CA PRO A 671 -1.88 40.61 0.03
C PRO A 671 -2.49 41.71 0.91
N GLN A 672 -1.85 42.87 0.98
CA GLN A 672 -2.40 44.02 1.70
C GLN A 672 -3.39 44.76 0.82
N SER A 673 -4.55 45.12 1.38
CA SER A 673 -5.58 45.92 0.71
C SER A 673 -6.02 47.08 1.61
N GLU A 674 -6.13 48.27 1.03
CA GLU A 674 -6.55 49.47 1.76
C GLU A 674 -8.03 49.35 2.18
N GLU A 675 -8.34 49.77 3.41
CA GLU A 675 -9.68 49.68 3.98
C GLU A 675 -10.70 50.43 3.09
N GLY A 676 -11.83 49.76 2.79
CA GLY A 676 -12.88 50.30 1.93
C GLY A 676 -12.71 50.03 0.42
N THR A 677 -11.57 49.52 -0.03
CA THR A 677 -11.41 49.05 -1.42
C THR A 677 -12.30 47.84 -1.73
N ILE A 678 -12.61 47.64 -3.02
CA ILE A 678 -13.32 46.43 -3.50
C ILE A 678 -12.53 45.17 -3.13
N SER A 679 -11.21 45.21 -3.33
CA SER A 679 -10.26 44.16 -2.95
C SER A 679 -10.33 43.80 -1.44
N HIS A 680 -10.46 44.80 -0.56
CA HIS A 680 -10.65 44.57 0.88
C HIS A 680 -12.00 43.91 1.23
N LYS A 681 -13.08 44.23 0.50
CA LYS A 681 -14.36 43.50 0.64
C LYS A 681 -14.16 42.01 0.29
N TYR A 682 -13.51 41.71 -0.83
CA TYR A 682 -13.26 40.32 -1.26
C TYR A 682 -12.42 39.52 -0.26
N MET A 683 -11.32 40.08 0.26
CA MET A 683 -10.52 39.41 1.30
C MET A 683 -11.34 39.10 2.55
N THR A 684 -12.24 39.99 2.94
CA THR A 684 -13.15 39.82 4.08
C THR A 684 -14.19 38.73 3.82
N THR A 685 -14.82 38.73 2.64
CA THR A 685 -15.82 37.74 2.20
C THR A 685 -15.22 36.34 2.10
N LEU A 686 -14.08 36.18 1.43
CA LEU A 686 -13.35 34.93 1.30
C LEU A 686 -12.65 34.49 2.61
N ARG A 687 -12.63 35.37 3.63
CA ARG A 687 -12.06 35.13 4.97
C ARG A 687 -10.60 34.64 4.92
N VAL A 688 -9.83 35.17 3.96
CA VAL A 688 -8.50 34.70 3.55
C VAL A 688 -7.58 34.48 4.75
N GLU A 689 -7.41 35.47 5.62
CA GLU A 689 -6.55 35.35 6.82
C GLU A 689 -6.95 34.19 7.75
N LYS A 690 -8.26 33.94 7.89
CA LYS A 690 -8.76 32.87 8.76
C LYS A 690 -8.32 31.52 8.20
N ILE A 691 -8.49 31.35 6.88
CA ILE A 691 -8.05 30.15 6.16
C ILE A 691 -6.55 29.96 6.34
N THR A 692 -5.71 30.95 6.02
CA THR A 692 -4.24 30.85 6.21
C THR A 692 -3.86 30.45 7.64
N ARG A 693 -4.52 31.04 8.66
CA ARG A 693 -4.27 30.77 10.08
C ARG A 693 -4.71 29.37 10.51
N ASP A 694 -5.86 28.89 10.02
CA ASP A 694 -6.40 27.56 10.33
C ASP A 694 -5.60 26.46 9.59
N LEU A 695 -5.17 26.69 8.35
CA LEU A 695 -4.29 25.76 7.61
C LEU A 695 -2.91 25.66 8.27
N LYS A 696 -2.23 26.78 8.59
CA LYS A 696 -0.96 26.77 9.34
C LYS A 696 -1.05 26.02 10.67
N ARG A 697 -2.22 26.03 11.32
CA ARG A 697 -2.48 25.22 12.51
C ARG A 697 -2.58 23.73 12.19
N ARG A 698 -3.35 23.35 11.15
CA ARG A 698 -3.47 21.95 10.70
C ARG A 698 -2.11 21.34 10.37
N THR A 699 -1.26 22.02 9.59
CA THR A 699 0.10 21.57 9.25
C THR A 699 0.95 21.31 10.50
N ARG A 700 0.86 22.20 11.50
CA ARG A 700 1.57 22.06 12.78
C ARG A 700 1.04 20.91 13.64
N ASP A 701 -0.25 20.62 13.59
CA ASP A 701 -0.84 19.50 14.30
C ASP A 701 -0.51 18.15 13.60
N LEU A 702 -0.50 18.10 12.26
CA LEU A 702 -0.02 16.94 11.47
C LEU A 702 1.44 16.57 11.77
N LYS A 703 2.31 17.56 12.00
CA LYS A 703 3.72 17.34 12.36
C LYS A 703 3.90 16.55 13.65
N LYS A 704 2.91 16.60 14.57
CA LYS A 704 2.89 15.79 15.79
C LYS A 704 2.53 14.34 15.49
N ASN A 705 1.60 14.11 14.57
CA ASN A 705 1.16 12.76 14.19
C ASN A 705 2.29 11.99 13.51
N ILE A 706 3.01 12.62 12.58
CA ILE A 706 4.21 12.03 11.94
C ILE A 706 5.29 11.70 13.00
N HIS A 707 5.54 12.59 13.95
CA HIS A 707 6.50 12.31 15.02
C HIS A 707 6.06 11.14 15.94
N GLY A 708 4.76 11.04 16.24
CA GLY A 708 4.20 9.89 16.99
C GLY A 708 4.40 8.56 16.25
N ILE A 709 4.11 8.53 14.95
CA ILE A 709 4.36 7.40 14.04
C ILE A 709 5.84 7.00 14.06
N GLN A 710 6.77 7.96 13.97
CA GLN A 710 8.20 7.70 13.98
C GLN A 710 8.68 7.09 15.31
N ASN A 711 8.13 7.54 16.44
CA ASN A 711 8.46 6.99 17.76
C ASN A 711 7.94 5.54 17.92
N GLU A 712 6.72 5.23 17.47
CA GLU A 712 6.22 3.84 17.50
C GLU A 712 6.95 2.94 16.49
N LEU A 713 7.33 3.44 15.31
CA LEU A 713 8.19 2.72 14.38
C LEU A 713 9.60 2.45 14.95
N GLY A 714 10.13 3.36 15.77
CA GLY A 714 11.34 3.14 16.57
C GLY A 714 11.19 1.95 17.53
N ALA A 715 10.12 1.95 18.34
CA ALA A 715 9.83 0.87 19.28
C ALA A 715 9.59 -0.49 18.56
N GLN A 716 8.99 -0.50 17.37
CA GLN A 716 8.82 -1.72 16.59
C GLN A 716 10.13 -2.25 15.98
N ARG A 717 11.06 -1.37 15.61
CA ARG A 717 12.42 -1.75 15.21
C ARG A 717 13.16 -2.42 16.37
N GLU A 718 13.16 -1.80 17.54
CA GLU A 718 13.76 -2.35 18.75
C GLU A 718 13.17 -3.74 19.08
N MET A 719 11.84 -3.89 19.05
CA MET A 719 11.18 -5.18 19.27
C MET A 719 11.55 -6.24 18.22
N SER A 720 11.73 -5.84 16.95
CA SER A 720 12.19 -6.73 15.87
C SER A 720 13.66 -7.15 16.05
N ASP A 721 14.54 -6.27 16.51
CA ASP A 721 15.95 -6.62 16.77
C ASP A 721 16.12 -7.48 18.03
N VAL A 722 15.29 -7.29 19.08
CA VAL A 722 15.24 -8.21 20.23
C VAL A 722 14.81 -9.62 19.81
N ILE A 723 13.80 -9.76 18.95
CA ILE A 723 13.36 -11.07 18.43
C ILE A 723 14.46 -11.74 17.58
N LYS A 724 15.21 -10.96 16.80
CA LYS A 724 16.38 -11.43 16.05
C LYS A 724 17.50 -11.93 16.97
N GLU A 725 17.77 -11.22 18.07
CA GLU A 725 18.76 -11.63 19.07
C GLU A 725 18.32 -12.92 19.81
N VAL A 726 17.07 -12.99 20.27
CA VAL A 726 16.51 -14.20 20.91
C VAL A 726 16.58 -15.42 19.97
N ASN A 727 16.25 -15.26 18.69
CA ASN A 727 16.34 -16.34 17.72
C ASN A 727 17.79 -16.71 17.37
N MET A 728 18.72 -15.75 17.38
CA MET A 728 20.16 -16.04 17.26
C MET A 728 20.69 -16.83 18.47
N LEU A 729 20.26 -16.49 19.69
CA LEU A 729 20.62 -17.22 20.91
C LEU A 729 20.05 -18.65 20.89
N ARG A 730 18.76 -18.84 20.58
CA ARG A 730 18.14 -20.16 20.38
C ARG A 730 18.92 -21.01 19.35
N LEU A 731 19.32 -20.41 18.23
CA LEU A 731 20.11 -21.08 17.18
C LEU A 731 21.51 -21.46 17.67
N GLN A 732 22.18 -20.59 18.45
CA GLN A 732 23.46 -20.91 19.08
C GLN A 732 23.34 -22.04 20.11
N GLU A 733 22.32 -22.03 20.97
CA GLU A 733 22.07 -23.11 21.93
C GLU A 733 21.80 -24.44 21.23
N ALA A 734 20.98 -24.45 20.17
CA ALA A 734 20.76 -25.62 19.33
C ALA A 734 22.04 -26.10 18.63
N MET A 735 22.89 -25.18 18.14
CA MET A 735 24.20 -25.53 17.58
C MET A 735 25.14 -26.12 18.64
N TYR A 736 25.18 -25.58 19.86
CA TYR A 736 25.99 -26.14 20.96
C TYR A 736 25.48 -27.52 21.40
N ALA A 737 24.17 -27.73 21.51
CA ALA A 737 23.58 -29.03 21.80
C ALA A 737 23.92 -30.06 20.70
N ASN A 738 23.74 -29.70 19.43
CA ASN A 738 24.07 -30.56 18.30
C ASN A 738 25.58 -30.84 18.19
N THR A 739 26.44 -29.86 18.46
CA THR A 739 27.90 -30.03 18.46
C THR A 739 28.34 -30.98 19.57
N LYS A 740 27.75 -30.86 20.76
CA LYS A 740 28.01 -31.75 21.90
C LYS A 740 27.48 -33.17 21.65
N ASN A 741 26.32 -33.31 21.00
CA ASN A 741 25.80 -34.61 20.59
C ASN A 741 26.70 -35.25 19.52
N LEU A 742 27.14 -34.49 18.54
CA LEU A 742 28.13 -34.92 17.54
C LEU A 742 29.46 -35.31 18.19
N GLU A 743 29.95 -34.55 19.18
CA GLU A 743 31.16 -34.91 19.94
C GLU A 743 30.98 -36.23 20.70
N ASN A 744 29.83 -36.46 21.33
CA ASN A 744 29.51 -37.73 21.98
C ASN A 744 29.48 -38.90 20.97
N VAL A 745 28.90 -38.69 19.78
CA VAL A 745 28.89 -39.68 18.69
C VAL A 745 30.30 -39.95 18.19
N ILE A 746 31.12 -38.93 17.95
CA ILE A 746 32.53 -39.07 17.56
C ILE A 746 33.31 -39.85 18.61
N ARG A 747 33.26 -39.46 19.89
CA ARG A 747 33.91 -40.18 21.01
C ARG A 747 33.42 -41.63 21.15
N SER A 748 32.17 -41.92 20.80
CA SER A 748 31.63 -43.28 20.76
C SER A 748 32.20 -44.07 19.57
N ASN A 749 32.28 -43.44 18.39
CA ASN A 749 32.79 -44.04 17.17
C ASN A 749 34.31 -44.27 17.22
N GLU A 750 35.08 -43.38 17.86
CA GLU A 750 36.52 -43.59 18.15
C GLU A 750 36.74 -44.84 19.01
N ARG A 751 35.89 -45.05 20.02
CA ARG A 751 35.92 -46.25 20.88
C ARG A 751 35.50 -47.51 20.13
N ALA A 752 34.50 -47.40 19.26
CA ALA A 752 34.06 -48.51 18.41
C ALA A 752 35.14 -48.90 17.38
N SER A 753 35.73 -47.91 16.70
CA SER A 753 36.79 -48.10 15.71
C SER A 753 38.04 -48.72 16.33
N SER A 754 38.54 -48.19 17.45
CA SER A 754 39.69 -48.78 18.17
C SER A 754 39.39 -50.19 18.71
N SER A 755 38.14 -50.47 19.13
CA SER A 755 37.72 -51.83 19.49
C SER A 755 37.67 -52.78 18.28
N LEU A 756 37.27 -52.29 17.11
CA LEU A 756 37.27 -53.04 15.84
C LEU A 756 38.70 -53.33 15.36
N GLU A 757 39.63 -52.37 15.44
CA GLU A 757 41.04 -52.59 15.12
C GLU A 757 41.67 -53.67 16.02
N ILE A 758 41.38 -53.64 17.33
CA ILE A 758 41.82 -54.67 18.28
C ILE A 758 41.21 -56.04 17.93
N LEU A 759 39.91 -56.09 17.59
CA LEU A 759 39.24 -57.33 17.19
C LEU A 759 39.81 -57.89 15.88
N GLN A 760 40.10 -57.05 14.88
CA GLN A 760 40.76 -57.44 13.64
C GLN A 760 42.17 -57.99 13.91
N LEU A 761 42.94 -57.39 14.82
CA LEU A 761 44.28 -57.84 15.20
C LEU A 761 44.24 -59.23 15.89
N VAL A 762 43.26 -59.47 16.76
CA VAL A 762 43.07 -60.78 17.41
C VAL A 762 42.61 -61.85 16.40
N LEU A 763 41.62 -61.52 15.56
CA LEU A 763 40.98 -62.47 14.64
C LEU A 763 41.88 -62.81 13.44
N SER A 764 42.70 -61.86 12.98
CA SER A 764 43.80 -62.15 12.04
C SER A 764 44.88 -63.05 12.66
N GLY A 765 45.08 -62.97 13.98
CA GLY A 765 45.94 -63.87 14.74
C GLY A 765 45.42 -65.30 14.74
N THR A 766 44.18 -65.51 15.19
CA THR A 766 43.57 -66.86 15.19
C THR A 766 43.52 -67.44 13.78
N LEU A 767 43.15 -66.66 12.77
CA LEU A 767 43.13 -67.11 11.36
C LEU A 767 44.54 -67.49 10.86
N ALA A 768 45.59 -66.73 11.21
CA ALA A 768 46.96 -67.06 10.82
C ALA A 768 47.45 -68.36 11.48
N PHE A 769 47.14 -68.57 12.77
CA PHE A 769 47.44 -69.83 13.46
C PHE A 769 46.64 -71.01 12.89
N GLU A 770 45.35 -70.85 12.57
CA GLU A 770 44.52 -71.91 11.96
C GLU A 770 44.99 -72.26 10.54
N ILE A 771 45.35 -71.27 9.71
CA ILE A 771 45.92 -71.50 8.38
C ILE A 771 47.24 -72.27 8.48
N LEU A 772 48.11 -71.89 9.43
CA LEU A 772 49.39 -72.54 9.64
C LEU A 772 49.22 -73.97 10.16
N ASP A 773 48.43 -74.17 11.22
CA ASP A 773 48.12 -75.50 11.75
C ASP A 773 47.53 -76.42 10.67
N ARG A 774 46.61 -75.90 9.85
CA ARG A 774 46.03 -76.66 8.72
C ARG A 774 47.05 -76.98 7.62
N LEU A 775 48.09 -76.17 7.47
CA LEU A 775 49.23 -76.41 6.57
C LEU A 775 50.35 -77.27 7.19
N THR A 776 50.31 -77.58 8.48
CA THR A 776 51.40 -78.25 9.21
C THR A 776 51.01 -79.47 10.04
N GLY A 777 49.71 -79.74 10.22
CA GLY A 777 49.20 -80.91 10.97
C GLY A 777 49.45 -82.26 10.30
N GLU A 778 48.91 -83.33 10.90
CA GLU A 778 49.20 -84.76 10.62
C GLU A 778 48.84 -85.29 9.20
N TRP A 779 48.39 -84.42 8.29
CA TRP A 779 48.06 -84.74 6.89
C TRP A 779 48.62 -83.67 5.93
N SER A 780 49.78 -83.11 6.25
CA SER A 780 50.34 -81.93 5.58
C SER A 780 51.61 -82.21 4.76
N VAL A 781 52.10 -81.15 4.10
CA VAL A 781 53.30 -81.17 3.24
C VAL A 781 54.57 -81.56 4.01
N LEU A 782 54.59 -81.39 5.34
CA LEU A 782 55.77 -81.62 6.18
C LEU A 782 56.22 -83.09 6.25
N ASP A 783 55.32 -84.06 6.06
CA ASP A 783 55.66 -85.48 6.10
C ASP A 783 56.13 -86.03 4.74
N THR A 784 56.40 -85.14 3.78
CA THR A 784 57.19 -85.47 2.59
C THR A 784 58.69 -85.40 2.90
N TRP A 785 59.50 -86.23 2.23
CA TRP A 785 60.94 -86.37 2.51
C TRP A 785 61.76 -85.07 2.44
N TRP A 786 61.28 -84.09 1.67
CA TRP A 786 61.91 -82.77 1.55
C TRP A 786 61.38 -81.77 2.59
N GLY A 787 60.10 -81.89 3.01
CA GLY A 787 59.54 -81.10 4.11
C GLY A 787 60.23 -81.41 5.44
N ASP A 788 60.50 -82.69 5.70
CA ASP A 788 61.20 -83.14 6.91
C ASP A 788 62.61 -82.55 7.05
N GLN A 789 63.44 -82.67 5.99
CA GLN A 789 64.82 -82.17 6.00
C GLN A 789 64.93 -80.64 5.93
N TYR A 790 64.12 -79.96 5.10
CA TYR A 790 64.28 -78.52 4.84
C TYR A 790 63.37 -77.61 5.68
N ILE A 791 62.36 -78.15 6.36
CA ILE A 791 61.41 -77.36 7.16
C ILE A 791 61.31 -77.88 8.60
N LYS A 792 61.15 -79.19 8.83
CA LYS A 792 60.93 -79.74 10.18
C LYS A 792 62.17 -79.57 11.08
N GLN A 793 63.31 -80.16 10.70
CA GLN A 793 64.56 -80.08 11.49
C GLN A 793 65.15 -78.65 11.65
N PRO A 794 65.31 -77.83 10.58
CA PRO A 794 66.01 -76.55 10.72
C PRO A 794 65.18 -75.44 11.37
N LEU A 795 63.85 -75.60 11.43
CA LEU A 795 62.87 -74.53 11.61
C LEU A 795 61.82 -74.81 12.71
N ILE A 796 61.37 -76.06 12.88
CA ILE A 796 60.39 -76.44 13.91
C ILE A 796 61.10 -76.90 15.19
N GLU A 797 62.12 -77.76 15.07
CA GLU A 797 62.82 -78.34 16.23
C GLU A 797 63.72 -77.35 16.99
N LYS A 798 64.07 -76.20 16.39
CA LYS A 798 64.84 -75.16 17.06
C LYS A 798 63.95 -74.33 17.99
N PRO A 799 64.23 -74.26 19.31
CA PRO A 799 63.40 -73.52 20.25
C PRO A 799 63.31 -72.04 19.86
N GLY A 800 62.08 -71.56 19.64
CA GLY A 800 61.76 -70.19 19.26
C GLY A 800 61.75 -69.88 17.76
N ALA A 801 62.38 -70.70 16.90
CA ALA A 801 62.40 -70.43 15.45
C ALA A 801 60.99 -70.51 14.83
N TRP A 802 60.21 -71.53 15.21
CA TRP A 802 58.82 -71.69 14.79
C TRP A 802 57.91 -70.53 15.23
N PHE A 803 58.13 -70.00 16.44
CA PHE A 803 57.36 -68.88 16.97
C PHE A 803 57.53 -67.61 16.14
N VAL A 804 58.76 -67.31 15.69
CA VAL A 804 59.04 -66.17 14.80
C VAL A 804 58.28 -66.29 13.47
N ILE A 805 58.18 -67.49 12.90
CA ILE A 805 57.46 -67.71 11.62
C ILE A 805 55.95 -67.54 11.79
N ASN A 806 55.38 -68.04 12.88
CA ASN A 806 53.98 -67.78 13.22
C ASN A 806 53.69 -66.27 13.37
N LEU A 807 54.59 -65.53 14.02
CA LEU A 807 54.48 -64.08 14.20
C LEU A 807 54.60 -63.31 12.87
N LEU A 808 55.50 -63.74 11.97
CA LEU A 808 55.60 -63.19 10.62
C LEU A 808 54.35 -63.46 9.77
N LEU A 809 53.79 -64.68 9.82
CA LEU A 809 52.56 -65.00 9.10
C LEU A 809 51.37 -64.18 9.64
N TRP A 810 51.23 -64.05 10.96
CA TRP A 810 50.21 -63.19 11.58
C TRP A 810 50.34 -61.75 11.09
N PHE A 811 51.55 -61.18 11.06
CA PHE A 811 51.76 -59.82 10.55
C PHE A 811 51.35 -59.67 9.08
N CYS A 812 51.70 -60.64 8.22
CA CYS A 812 51.27 -60.65 6.82
C CYS A 812 49.74 -60.78 6.65
N VAL A 813 49.08 -61.64 7.44
CA VAL A 813 47.63 -61.84 7.42
C VAL A 813 46.90 -60.60 7.94
N ALA A 814 47.38 -59.98 9.01
CA ALA A 814 46.84 -58.73 9.56
C ALA A 814 46.99 -57.56 8.58
N TYR A 815 48.15 -57.42 7.92
CA TYR A 815 48.39 -56.42 6.88
C TYR A 815 47.46 -56.63 5.68
N GLY A 816 47.31 -57.87 5.21
CA GLY A 816 46.40 -58.22 4.11
C GLY A 816 44.92 -57.94 4.43
N LEU A 817 44.47 -58.30 5.63
CA LEU A 817 43.11 -58.00 6.11
C LEU A 817 42.85 -56.50 6.25
N LYS A 818 43.79 -55.73 6.81
CA LYS A 818 43.68 -54.28 6.91
C LYS A 818 43.58 -53.64 5.53
N HIS A 819 44.47 -53.98 4.61
CA HIS A 819 44.47 -53.37 3.28
C HIS A 819 43.25 -53.79 2.44
N LEU A 820 42.72 -55.00 2.63
CA LEU A 820 41.44 -55.42 2.07
C LEU A 820 40.26 -54.62 2.64
N MET A 821 40.22 -54.38 3.95
CA MET A 821 39.20 -53.54 4.60
C MET A 821 39.25 -52.10 4.07
N GLU A 822 40.45 -51.49 3.98
CA GLU A 822 40.64 -50.17 3.36
C GLU A 822 40.12 -50.12 1.91
N ALA A 823 40.46 -51.12 1.09
CA ALA A 823 40.03 -51.23 -0.30
C ALA A 823 38.51 -51.50 -0.46
N LEU A 824 37.86 -52.10 0.53
CA LEU A 824 36.40 -52.25 0.58
C LEU A 824 35.72 -50.95 1.00
N THR A 825 36.25 -50.26 2.02
CA THR A 825 35.72 -48.95 2.48
C THR A 825 35.85 -47.88 1.40
N GLN A 826 36.96 -47.85 0.65
CA GLN A 826 37.14 -46.93 -0.48
C GLN A 826 36.15 -47.18 -1.65
N ARG A 827 35.49 -48.35 -1.69
CA ARG A 827 34.47 -48.69 -2.69
C ARG A 827 33.03 -48.39 -2.25
N SER A 828 32.80 -48.00 -0.98
CA SER A 828 31.44 -47.88 -0.42
C SER A 828 30.90 -46.46 -0.30
N THR A 829 31.69 -45.41 -0.56
CA THR A 829 31.35 -44.02 -0.19
C THR A 829 31.05 -43.10 -1.38
N HIS A 830 29.90 -43.31 -2.04
CA HIS A 830 29.30 -42.34 -2.97
C HIS A 830 27.80 -42.18 -2.66
N VAL A 831 27.49 -41.22 -1.79
CA VAL A 831 26.13 -40.90 -1.34
C VAL A 831 25.78 -39.49 -1.80
N LEU A 832 24.61 -39.31 -2.42
CA LEU A 832 24.03 -38.00 -2.71
C LEU A 832 23.10 -37.61 -1.56
N ILE A 833 23.28 -36.40 -1.03
CA ILE A 833 22.44 -35.82 0.02
C ILE A 833 21.83 -34.53 -0.54
N VAL A 834 20.50 -34.42 -0.50
CA VAL A 834 19.74 -33.24 -0.92
C VAL A 834 18.91 -32.75 0.26
N ARG A 835 19.10 -31.49 0.69
CA ARG A 835 18.31 -30.87 1.76
C ARG A 835 17.58 -29.65 1.21
N VAL A 836 16.25 -29.72 1.17
CA VAL A 836 15.38 -28.67 0.65
C VAL A 836 14.66 -28.01 1.83
N LYS A 837 14.82 -26.69 1.98
CA LYS A 837 13.97 -25.89 2.86
C LYS A 837 12.71 -25.49 2.08
N ALA A 838 11.54 -25.63 2.70
CA ALA A 838 10.24 -25.40 2.09
C ALA A 838 9.56 -24.14 2.64
N ASN A 839 9.23 -24.13 3.94
CA ASN A 839 8.42 -23.12 4.61
C ASN A 839 7.03 -22.88 3.94
N VAL A 840 6.42 -23.93 3.38
CA VAL A 840 5.13 -23.89 2.64
C VAL A 840 4.00 -24.39 3.54
N PRO A 841 2.79 -23.78 3.53
CA PRO A 841 1.63 -24.32 4.27
C PRO A 841 1.23 -25.72 3.76
N ILE A 842 0.63 -26.54 4.62
CA ILE A 842 0.23 -27.92 4.31
C ILE A 842 -1.12 -28.33 4.87
N ASN A 843 -1.82 -29.20 4.16
CA ASN A 843 -2.99 -29.88 4.68
C ASN A 843 -2.57 -31.10 5.53
N LEU A 844 -2.65 -30.99 6.85
CA LEU A 844 -2.31 -32.06 7.80
C LEU A 844 -3.13 -33.34 7.58
N SER A 845 -4.39 -33.25 7.16
CA SER A 845 -5.23 -34.44 6.91
C SER A 845 -4.72 -35.22 5.69
N CYS A 846 -4.33 -34.52 4.62
CA CYS A 846 -3.69 -35.12 3.45
C CYS A 846 -2.29 -35.65 3.80
N LEU A 847 -1.49 -34.92 4.59
CA LEU A 847 -0.18 -35.38 5.04
C LEU A 847 -0.28 -36.69 5.82
N TYR A 848 -1.21 -36.81 6.77
CA TYR A 848 -1.36 -38.03 7.55
C TYR A 848 -1.89 -39.20 6.71
N GLN A 849 -2.75 -38.96 5.72
CA GLN A 849 -3.13 -39.99 4.73
C GLN A 849 -1.91 -40.43 3.90
N TYR A 850 -1.13 -39.49 3.37
CA TYR A 850 0.10 -39.77 2.62
C TYR A 850 1.11 -40.58 3.45
N LEU A 851 1.44 -40.13 4.66
CA LEU A 851 2.36 -40.83 5.57
C LEU A 851 1.86 -42.23 5.95
N SER A 852 0.54 -42.45 6.06
CA SER A 852 -0.02 -43.79 6.32
C SER A 852 0.20 -44.81 5.19
N THR A 853 0.61 -44.36 3.99
CA THR A 853 1.00 -45.25 2.87
C THR A 853 2.47 -45.69 2.94
N LYS A 854 3.27 -45.15 3.86
CA LYS A 854 4.72 -45.36 3.96
C LYS A 854 5.07 -46.17 5.21
N MET A 855 6.11 -47.00 5.14
CA MET A 855 6.67 -47.65 6.33
C MET A 855 7.66 -46.71 7.02
N LEU A 856 7.19 -46.01 8.03
CA LEU A 856 7.99 -45.07 8.82
C LEU A 856 9.05 -45.82 9.65
N GLN A 857 10.29 -45.32 9.66
CA GLN A 857 11.42 -45.89 10.38
C GLN A 857 11.69 -45.15 11.70
N GLU A 858 11.61 -43.82 11.69
CA GLU A 858 11.85 -42.97 12.86
C GLU A 858 10.87 -41.79 12.88
N GLU A 859 10.38 -41.44 14.07
CA GLU A 859 9.58 -40.23 14.32
C GLU A 859 10.22 -39.46 15.49
N GLU A 860 10.81 -38.29 15.21
CA GLU A 860 11.32 -37.36 16.24
C GLU A 860 10.31 -36.23 16.43
N VAL A 861 9.82 -36.06 17.66
CA VAL A 861 8.84 -35.02 18.01
C VAL A 861 9.50 -33.97 18.91
N GLY A 862 9.91 -32.86 18.31
CA GLY A 862 10.38 -31.66 19.01
C GLY A 862 9.21 -30.81 19.48
N VAL A 863 8.84 -30.93 20.76
CA VAL A 863 7.85 -30.06 21.40
C VAL A 863 8.56 -28.87 22.05
N GLU A 864 8.36 -27.68 21.49
CA GLU A 864 8.65 -26.41 22.15
C GLU A 864 7.35 -25.81 22.71
N ASP A 865 7.42 -24.86 23.64
CA ASP A 865 6.22 -24.27 24.30
C ASP A 865 5.16 -23.75 23.32
N LYS A 866 5.58 -23.39 22.09
CA LYS A 866 4.71 -22.82 21.06
C LYS A 866 4.69 -23.53 19.71
N MET A 867 5.68 -24.35 19.34
CA MET A 867 5.73 -25.11 18.07
C MET A 867 5.81 -26.62 18.33
N VAL A 868 5.27 -27.43 17.43
CA VAL A 868 5.39 -28.90 17.48
C VAL A 868 6.04 -29.37 16.19
N ILE A 869 7.37 -29.45 16.20
CA ILE A 869 8.16 -29.85 15.05
C ILE A 869 8.25 -31.38 15.03
N LYS A 870 7.53 -32.01 14.09
CA LYS A 870 7.67 -33.43 13.78
C LYS A 870 8.67 -33.61 12.64
N LYS A 871 9.57 -34.57 12.81
CA LYS A 871 10.35 -35.18 11.74
C LYS A 871 9.95 -36.64 11.60
N VAL A 872 9.78 -37.08 10.36
CA VAL A 872 9.43 -38.47 10.05
C VAL A 872 10.37 -38.97 8.97
N SER A 873 11.03 -40.11 9.21
CA SER A 873 11.91 -40.74 8.22
C SER A 873 11.36 -42.07 7.71
N TRP A 874 11.61 -42.38 6.44
CA TRP A 874 11.29 -43.67 5.81
C TRP A 874 12.24 -43.99 4.65
N SER A 875 12.21 -45.24 4.17
CA SER A 875 12.88 -45.67 2.93
C SER A 875 11.86 -46.00 1.86
N GLU A 876 12.08 -45.56 0.62
CA GLU A 876 11.23 -45.96 -0.52
C GLU A 876 11.72 -47.28 -1.14
N GLU A 877 10.81 -48.23 -1.35
CA GLU A 877 11.11 -49.57 -1.88
C GLU A 877 11.19 -49.62 -3.42
N ASP A 878 10.58 -48.68 -4.14
CA ASP A 878 10.53 -48.70 -5.61
C ASP A 878 11.81 -48.12 -6.24
N GLU A 879 12.73 -49.03 -6.58
CA GLU A 879 14.00 -48.72 -7.25
C GLU A 879 13.80 -48.06 -8.63
N ASN A 880 12.70 -48.33 -9.36
CA ASN A 880 12.45 -47.72 -10.67
C ASN A 880 11.96 -46.28 -10.56
N LYS A 881 11.04 -46.01 -9.62
CA LYS A 881 10.49 -44.68 -9.34
C LYS A 881 11.58 -43.62 -9.11
N TRP A 882 12.69 -44.01 -8.49
CA TRP A 882 13.77 -43.11 -8.05
C TRP A 882 15.08 -43.23 -8.86
N ASN A 883 14.99 -43.50 -10.17
CA ASN A 883 16.15 -43.56 -11.10
C ASN A 883 17.21 -44.62 -10.72
N GLY A 884 16.77 -45.71 -10.11
CA GLY A 884 17.63 -46.79 -9.64
C GLY A 884 18.07 -46.64 -8.17
N GLY A 885 17.99 -45.48 -7.54
CA GLY A 885 18.41 -45.34 -6.13
C GLY A 885 17.21 -45.39 -5.20
N THR A 886 17.18 -46.29 -4.20
CA THR A 886 16.17 -46.27 -3.12
C THR A 886 16.50 -45.15 -2.12
N PRO A 887 15.78 -44.01 -2.07
CA PRO A 887 16.05 -42.96 -1.11
C PRO A 887 15.66 -43.36 0.32
N MET A 888 16.45 -42.89 1.28
CA MET A 888 15.93 -42.55 2.60
C MET A 888 15.47 -41.08 2.57
N ILE A 889 14.27 -40.81 3.06
CA ILE A 889 13.62 -39.50 3.08
C ILE A 889 13.29 -39.14 4.52
N GLU A 890 13.67 -37.94 4.96
CA GLU A 890 13.29 -37.31 6.24
C GLU A 890 12.44 -36.06 5.90
N LEU A 891 11.21 -36.00 6.40
CA LEU A 891 10.29 -34.88 6.19
C LEU A 891 10.03 -34.16 7.52
N SER A 892 10.18 -32.84 7.54
CA SER A 892 10.07 -32.00 8.74
C SER A 892 8.96 -30.95 8.63
N PHE A 893 8.05 -30.92 9.61
CA PHE A 893 6.83 -30.10 9.59
C PHE A 893 6.42 -29.61 10.99
N ASP A 894 5.77 -28.46 11.07
CA ASP A 894 5.09 -27.97 12.27
C ASP A 894 3.63 -28.44 12.26
N GLU A 895 3.31 -29.38 13.15
CA GLU A 895 1.97 -29.94 13.34
C GLU A 895 0.97 -28.92 13.90
N LYS A 896 1.44 -27.89 14.60
CA LYS A 896 0.57 -26.93 15.29
C LYS A 896 0.23 -25.71 14.44
N HIS A 897 1.10 -25.35 13.50
CA HIS A 897 0.89 -24.24 12.57
C HIS A 897 0.66 -24.66 11.11
N CYS A 898 0.64 -25.97 10.82
CA CYS A 898 0.38 -26.53 9.48
C CYS A 898 1.39 -26.07 8.40
N TYR A 899 2.70 -26.14 8.70
CA TYR A 899 3.77 -25.77 7.76
C TYR A 899 4.77 -26.91 7.52
N LEU A 900 5.09 -27.19 6.26
CA LEU A 900 6.25 -27.99 5.86
C LEU A 900 7.51 -27.12 5.97
N LEU A 901 8.41 -27.45 6.90
CA LEU A 901 9.66 -26.72 7.10
C LEU A 901 10.69 -27.10 6.03
N GLY A 902 10.74 -28.38 5.66
CA GLY A 902 11.60 -28.89 4.61
C GLY A 902 11.70 -30.41 4.60
N PHE A 903 12.44 -30.94 3.64
CA PHE A 903 12.74 -32.36 3.52
C PHE A 903 14.20 -32.61 3.17
N PHE A 904 14.70 -33.76 3.58
CA PHE A 904 16.05 -34.25 3.38
C PHE A 904 15.97 -35.62 2.69
N ILE A 905 16.81 -35.85 1.67
CA ILE A 905 16.81 -37.07 0.86
C ILE A 905 18.24 -37.56 0.72
N GLN A 906 18.48 -38.83 1.03
CA GLN A 906 19.77 -39.51 0.93
C GLN A 906 19.67 -40.69 -0.05
N VAL A 907 20.53 -40.74 -1.06
CA VAL A 907 20.54 -41.77 -2.12
C VAL A 907 21.96 -42.26 -2.41
N ASP A 908 22.16 -43.57 -2.42
CA ASP A 908 23.43 -44.18 -2.84
C ASP A 908 23.62 -44.05 -4.37
N LYS A 909 24.70 -43.39 -4.78
CA LYS A 909 25.00 -43.03 -6.17
C LYS A 909 25.89 -44.06 -6.90
N VAL A 910 25.89 -45.31 -6.43
CA VAL A 910 26.71 -46.38 -7.01
C VAL A 910 26.15 -46.78 -8.38
N ASN A 911 26.82 -46.36 -9.45
CA ASN A 911 26.50 -46.64 -10.86
C ASN A 911 25.08 -46.20 -11.35
N LYS A 912 24.47 -45.21 -10.70
CA LYS A 912 23.07 -44.80 -10.94
C LYS A 912 22.97 -43.34 -11.43
N ASN A 913 22.17 -43.10 -12.48
CA ASN A 913 22.00 -41.78 -13.13
C ASN A 913 21.08 -40.86 -12.33
N VAL A 914 21.61 -40.37 -11.21
CA VAL A 914 20.88 -39.61 -10.19
C VAL A 914 21.46 -38.19 -10.09
N ASN A 915 20.59 -37.19 -10.34
CA ASN A 915 20.88 -35.76 -10.25
C ASN A 915 19.98 -35.10 -9.20
N GLU A 916 20.45 -33.97 -8.64
CA GLU A 916 19.77 -33.24 -7.57
C GLU A 916 18.38 -32.71 -7.99
N GLY A 917 18.30 -31.99 -9.12
CA GLY A 917 17.06 -31.37 -9.60
C GLY A 917 15.94 -32.40 -9.84
N THR A 918 16.25 -33.53 -10.46
CA THR A 918 15.24 -34.55 -10.78
C THR A 918 14.78 -35.37 -9.57
N ILE A 919 15.51 -35.36 -8.45
CA ILE A 919 14.99 -35.84 -7.15
C ILE A 919 14.05 -34.79 -6.55
N LYS A 920 14.50 -33.52 -6.50
CA LYS A 920 13.74 -32.40 -5.92
C LYS A 920 12.36 -32.27 -6.59
N GLU A 921 12.32 -32.28 -7.91
CA GLU A 921 11.07 -32.20 -8.69
C GLU A 921 10.11 -33.36 -8.40
N LYS A 922 10.63 -34.60 -8.29
CA LYS A 922 9.82 -35.78 -7.96
C LYS A 922 9.19 -35.68 -6.57
N MET A 923 9.94 -35.23 -5.57
CA MET A 923 9.42 -35.09 -4.20
C MET A 923 8.32 -34.01 -4.12
N TRP A 924 8.53 -32.86 -4.77
CA TRP A 924 7.50 -31.81 -4.84
C TRP A 924 6.25 -32.30 -5.58
N LYS A 925 6.44 -33.03 -6.69
CA LYS A 925 5.32 -33.61 -7.42
C LYS A 925 4.54 -34.61 -6.57
N GLU A 926 5.20 -35.51 -5.84
CA GLU A 926 4.52 -36.50 -4.99
C GLU A 926 3.73 -35.85 -3.84
N LEU A 927 4.23 -34.76 -3.25
CA LEU A 927 3.47 -33.97 -2.26
C LEU A 927 2.26 -33.23 -2.87
N THR A 928 2.34 -32.85 -4.15
CA THR A 928 1.26 -32.17 -4.87
C THR A 928 0.19 -33.16 -5.34
N ASP A 929 0.60 -34.27 -5.95
CA ASP A 929 -0.27 -35.38 -6.38
C ASP A 929 -1.03 -36.00 -5.18
N ALA A 930 -0.48 -35.89 -3.95
CA ALA A 930 -1.12 -36.31 -2.70
C ALA A 930 -1.96 -35.21 -2.00
N GLY A 931 -2.10 -34.01 -2.59
CA GLY A 931 -2.90 -32.92 -2.03
C GLY A 931 -2.38 -32.37 -0.69
N VAL A 932 -1.07 -32.51 -0.44
CA VAL A 932 -0.43 -32.01 0.80
C VAL A 932 -0.04 -30.54 0.66
N VAL A 933 0.38 -30.13 -0.55
CA VAL A 933 0.78 -28.77 -0.93
C VAL A 933 0.10 -28.39 -2.25
N ASP A 934 -0.49 -27.20 -2.32
CA ASP A 934 -0.87 -26.57 -3.57
C ASP A 934 0.31 -25.73 -4.11
N LEU A 935 0.79 -26.04 -5.31
CA LEU A 935 1.97 -25.39 -5.91
C LEU A 935 1.71 -23.98 -6.46
N THR A 936 0.46 -23.48 -6.40
CA THR A 936 0.10 -22.12 -6.85
C THR A 936 0.78 -21.00 -6.05
N ASP A 937 1.15 -21.30 -4.80
CA ASP A 937 1.69 -20.32 -3.86
C ASP A 937 3.23 -20.40 -3.75
N VAL A 938 3.89 -21.13 -4.66
CA VAL A 938 5.29 -21.59 -4.52
C VAL A 938 6.21 -21.12 -5.67
N THR A 939 5.69 -20.30 -6.60
CA THR A 939 6.45 -19.71 -7.73
C THR A 939 7.02 -18.34 -7.42
#